data_AF-A0A9D8E327-F1
#
_entry.id   AF-A0A9D8E327-F1
#
_cell.length_a   1.000
_cell.length_b   1.000
_cell.length_c   1.000
_cell.angle_alpha   90.00
_cell.angle_beta   90.00
_cell.angle_gamma   90.00
#
_symmetry.space_group_name_H-M   'P 1'
#
loop_
_entity.id
_entity.type
_entity.pdbx_description
1 polymer ?
#
loop_
_entity_poly.entity_id
_entity_poly.type
_entity_poly.pdbx_seq_one_letter_code
_entity_poly.pdbx_strand_id
1 'polypeptide(L)'
;MRLPHPFIRLPFAIDAEALAAEVDAVAPTAWKAHAENAPGNTAVPLVAAHGDPDDDAVDGPMLATPHLAALPYARRVMGALDSVIGRSRLMRIREEGDLFSHVDVAYYWRDHLRVHVPVVSDPSVEFHCDGAVVHMAPGEVWVFDTWRVHKVVNPASHARTHLVIDTVGGQALWDLIDQPDREARTVTLGGAEAPVVTELVNKPVVASPWELEVAARTLLGEVALRDTAAAEALLQVVTPILRAWRNAWARFGDDPAGHPVFARLRREAQGLIARTGGSVKLPNGITFAEAMHNHALIAPGPASPAPAAPTPAPPAPAAAVAAPTAAPASRTSARIERPIFIVASPRSGSTLLFETLARSPDLFTIGSESHTLIEGIPGLAPEDHDWESNRLTAADARAETGSALRSAFIARLRNRNGRPALGPVRMLEKTPKNGLRIPFLLRVFPDAQFIYLYRDPRETVSSMLDAWRSGGFVTYPDLPGWTGLPWSLLLVPGWRDLIGKPLAEVVTTQWATATNLLLDDLEDLPPDRWCVISYDQLLGDPHSEMERLAAFAKVGWDTRLEGELPHSRTTLDSPHPDKWMRNADEMEPVWDRVVQAAARAHDVFAAPPRTEPVRASATADRGTDGRSRITTATAPDAPPEEVFGSSHTTSFPALLAELETSLLVSTYQTGHLIAFREADGVLNTHFRQFPSPMGMARHGQYLALGTRAEVVVFHNQPQSVHRLADPGPHDACFIPRTAYTTGDIRIHDLAYAGGEPWIVNTRFSCLATLDGEHSFVPRWRPPFITALAPEDRCHLNGLCVVDDEPRFVTMLGMFDEKDGWRDRKLDGGVLMHVPSGEVVSAGMCMPHSPRWHAGRLWLLESGRGELVTVDLDTGERHRVGAVPGFARGLALVGPYAFIGLSQVREHVFDDLPLTGEGVDRNCGVWVLDVRTGAIVAWAQFRGQVEEIFEVLALPGIRYPEIVEQGADLADGAFVLPDHVVGDVPADLLT
;
A
#
# COMPACT_ATOMS: atom_id res chain seq x y z
N MET A 1 -11.12 -13.35 -11.06
CA MET A 1 -10.40 -14.56 -11.45
C MET A 1 -9.28 -14.13 -12.40
N ARG A 2 -8.12 -14.81 -12.43
CA ARG A 2 -6.95 -14.38 -13.22
C ARG A 2 -6.65 -15.34 -14.34
N LEU A 3 -6.20 -14.83 -15.47
CA LEU A 3 -5.76 -15.62 -16.61
C LEU A 3 -4.26 -15.41 -16.88
N PRO A 4 -3.56 -16.43 -17.41
CA PRO A 4 -2.15 -16.32 -17.75
C PRO A 4 -1.89 -15.28 -18.85
N HIS A 5 -2.87 -15.06 -19.74
CA HIS A 5 -2.79 -14.10 -20.84
C HIS A 5 -3.97 -13.14 -20.79
N PRO A 6 -3.82 -11.89 -21.29
CA PRO A 6 -4.90 -10.91 -21.33
C PRO A 6 -6.15 -11.43 -22.06
N PHE A 7 -5.96 -12.11 -23.19
CA PHE A 7 -7.03 -12.74 -23.99
C PHE A 7 -6.68 -14.18 -24.31
N ILE A 8 -7.67 -15.06 -24.28
CA ILE A 8 -7.56 -16.46 -24.70
C ILE A 8 -8.76 -16.79 -25.58
N ARG A 9 -8.49 -17.20 -26.82
CA ARG A 9 -9.51 -17.76 -27.70
C ARG A 9 -9.71 -19.23 -27.35
N LEU A 10 -10.93 -19.60 -26.99
CA LEU A 10 -11.28 -20.98 -26.71
C LEU A 10 -11.51 -21.76 -28.02
N PRO A 11 -11.13 -23.04 -28.07
CA PRO A 11 -11.28 -23.87 -29.26
C PRO A 11 -12.73 -24.37 -29.34
N PHE A 12 -13.62 -23.46 -29.74
CA PHE A 12 -15.00 -23.73 -30.13
C PHE A 12 -15.23 -23.30 -31.57
N ALA A 13 -16.17 -23.96 -32.23
CA ALA A 13 -16.72 -23.53 -33.51
C ALA A 13 -18.24 -23.37 -33.34
N ILE A 14 -18.69 -22.11 -33.31
CA ILE A 14 -20.10 -21.74 -33.16
C ILE A 14 -20.64 -21.23 -34.50
N ASP A 15 -21.80 -21.74 -34.91
CA ASP A 15 -22.59 -21.17 -36.02
C ASP A 15 -23.08 -19.75 -35.65
N ALA A 16 -22.38 -18.73 -36.15
CA ALA A 16 -22.69 -17.34 -35.87
C ALA A 16 -24.02 -16.88 -36.48
N GLU A 17 -24.40 -17.41 -37.65
CA GLU A 17 -25.63 -17.05 -38.35
C GLU A 17 -26.86 -17.53 -37.57
N ALA A 18 -26.78 -18.76 -37.04
CA ALA A 18 -27.80 -19.29 -36.15
C ALA A 18 -28.00 -18.44 -34.89
N LEU A 19 -26.91 -18.03 -34.24
CA LEU A 19 -26.98 -17.21 -33.03
C LEU A 19 -27.49 -15.80 -33.34
N ALA A 20 -27.10 -15.23 -34.48
CA ALA A 20 -27.62 -13.93 -34.95
C ALA A 20 -29.12 -13.99 -35.23
N ALA A 21 -29.62 -15.05 -35.86
CA ALA A 21 -31.05 -15.24 -36.11
C ALA A 21 -31.87 -15.29 -34.81
N GLU A 22 -31.34 -15.91 -33.75
CA GLU A 22 -31.99 -15.90 -32.43
C GLU A 22 -31.97 -14.52 -31.77
N VAL A 23 -30.85 -13.80 -31.85
CA VAL A 23 -30.71 -12.44 -31.31
C VAL A 23 -31.64 -11.46 -32.03
N ASP A 24 -31.80 -11.58 -33.35
CA ASP A 24 -32.71 -10.74 -34.15
C ASP A 24 -34.19 -11.01 -33.85
N ALA A 25 -34.52 -12.22 -33.39
CA ALA A 25 -35.86 -12.59 -32.97
C ALA A 25 -36.21 -12.06 -31.56
N VAL A 26 -35.24 -11.55 -30.80
CA VAL A 26 -35.50 -10.96 -29.47
C VAL A 26 -36.28 -9.66 -29.61
N ALA A 27 -37.42 -9.56 -28.93
CA ALA A 27 -38.27 -8.38 -28.95
C ALA A 27 -37.49 -7.11 -28.55
N PRO A 28 -37.65 -5.97 -29.25
CA PRO A 28 -36.96 -4.72 -28.92
C PRO A 28 -37.17 -4.27 -27.46
N THR A 29 -38.33 -4.56 -26.87
CA THR A 29 -38.66 -4.23 -25.48
C THR A 29 -37.88 -5.04 -24.45
N ALA A 30 -37.25 -6.15 -24.84
CA ALA A 30 -36.38 -6.93 -23.96
C ALA A 30 -34.98 -6.32 -23.82
N TRP A 31 -34.57 -5.46 -24.74
CA TRP A 31 -33.29 -4.73 -24.68
C TRP A 31 -33.41 -3.56 -23.72
N LYS A 32 -32.73 -3.66 -22.58
CA LYS A 32 -32.72 -2.64 -21.54
C LYS A 32 -31.39 -1.90 -21.54
N ALA A 33 -31.37 -0.67 -21.05
CA ALA A 33 -30.10 0.03 -20.82
C ALA A 33 -29.23 -0.78 -19.85
N HIS A 34 -27.93 -0.86 -20.12
CA HIS A 34 -26.99 -1.52 -19.20
C HIS A 34 -26.97 -0.81 -17.84
N ALA A 35 -26.79 -1.54 -16.73
CA ALA A 35 -26.87 -0.97 -15.37
C ALA A 35 -25.86 0.16 -15.09
N GLU A 36 -24.74 0.21 -15.81
CA GLU A 36 -23.75 1.29 -15.74
C GLU A 36 -24.13 2.54 -16.56
N ASN A 37 -25.28 2.53 -17.23
CA ASN A 37 -25.86 3.64 -18.00
C ASN A 37 -24.95 4.26 -19.07
N ALA A 38 -23.95 3.51 -19.56
CA ALA A 38 -23.10 3.94 -20.66
C ALA A 38 -23.97 4.18 -21.94
N PRO A 39 -23.93 5.38 -22.55
CA PRO A 39 -24.79 5.73 -23.68
C PRO A 39 -24.69 4.75 -24.85
N GLY A 40 -25.79 4.01 -25.09
CA GLY A 40 -25.91 3.05 -26.18
C GLY A 40 -25.36 1.64 -25.90
N ASN A 41 -25.10 1.32 -24.63
CA ASN A 41 -24.93 -0.05 -24.17
C ASN A 41 -26.29 -0.60 -23.69
N THR A 42 -26.77 -1.66 -24.34
CA THR A 42 -28.04 -2.32 -23.99
C THR A 42 -27.82 -3.80 -23.76
N ALA A 43 -28.63 -4.41 -22.91
CA ALA A 43 -28.53 -5.82 -22.60
C ALA A 43 -29.90 -6.51 -22.50
N VAL A 44 -29.88 -7.82 -22.74
CA VAL A 44 -31.01 -8.73 -22.49
C VAL A 44 -30.52 -9.76 -21.47
N PRO A 45 -30.97 -9.68 -20.20
CA PRO A 45 -30.62 -10.67 -19.19
C PRO A 45 -31.18 -12.05 -19.55
N LEU A 46 -30.30 -13.04 -19.62
CA LEU A 46 -30.61 -14.45 -19.91
C LEU A 46 -30.57 -15.33 -18.66
N VAL A 47 -29.61 -15.04 -17.77
CA VAL A 47 -29.53 -15.58 -16.41
C VAL A 47 -29.31 -14.40 -15.48
N ALA A 48 -30.17 -14.25 -14.48
CA ALA A 48 -30.22 -13.08 -13.60
C ALA A 48 -30.52 -13.50 -12.15
N ALA A 49 -30.30 -12.58 -11.20
CA ALA A 49 -30.63 -12.81 -9.80
C ALA A 49 -32.13 -13.13 -9.66
N HIS A 50 -32.42 -14.25 -9.01
CA HIS A 50 -33.77 -14.78 -8.84
C HIS A 50 -34.56 -15.04 -10.14
N GLY A 51 -33.89 -14.98 -11.31
CA GLY A 51 -34.52 -15.13 -12.62
C GLY A 51 -35.30 -13.90 -13.08
N ASP A 52 -35.16 -12.78 -12.38
CA ASP A 52 -35.83 -11.52 -12.72
C ASP A 52 -35.05 -10.81 -13.84
N PRO A 53 -35.63 -10.64 -15.06
CA PRO A 53 -34.96 -9.93 -16.14
C PRO A 53 -34.83 -8.43 -15.89
N ASP A 54 -35.42 -7.87 -14.82
CA ASP A 54 -35.25 -6.49 -14.37
C ASP A 54 -34.19 -6.33 -13.27
N ASP A 55 -33.66 -7.43 -12.74
CA ASP A 55 -32.64 -7.41 -11.68
C ASP A 55 -31.24 -7.70 -12.25
N ASP A 56 -30.39 -6.67 -12.31
CA ASP A 56 -28.98 -6.81 -12.75
C ASP A 56 -28.01 -7.06 -11.58
N ALA A 57 -28.54 -7.36 -10.38
CA ALA A 57 -27.72 -7.73 -9.23
C ALA A 57 -26.86 -8.96 -9.55
N VAL A 58 -25.67 -8.97 -8.96
CA VAL A 58 -24.71 -10.08 -9.03
C VAL A 58 -24.74 -10.94 -7.77
N ASP A 59 -25.67 -10.68 -6.85
CA ASP A 59 -25.79 -11.39 -5.58
C ASP A 59 -27.12 -12.18 -5.56
N GLY A 60 -27.09 -13.40 -5.02
CA GLY A 60 -28.26 -14.28 -4.94
C GLY A 60 -28.31 -15.37 -6.02
N PRO A 61 -29.25 -16.32 -5.93
CA PRO A 61 -29.34 -17.44 -6.87
C PRO A 61 -29.55 -16.93 -8.30
N MET A 62 -28.67 -17.35 -9.20
CA MET A 62 -28.72 -17.04 -10.62
C MET A 62 -29.66 -18.03 -11.29
N LEU A 63 -30.76 -17.55 -11.86
CA LEU A 63 -31.77 -18.39 -12.52
C LEU A 63 -32.02 -17.92 -13.95
N ALA A 64 -32.40 -18.85 -14.82
CA ALA A 64 -32.75 -18.55 -16.20
C ALA A 64 -33.96 -17.61 -16.27
N THR A 65 -33.87 -16.57 -17.08
CA THR A 65 -34.99 -15.68 -17.37
C THR A 65 -35.90 -16.28 -18.46
N PRO A 66 -37.13 -15.78 -18.63
CA PRO A 66 -37.98 -16.18 -19.75
C PRO A 66 -37.35 -15.94 -21.14
N HIS A 67 -36.40 -15.00 -21.25
CA HIS A 67 -35.71 -14.72 -22.51
C HIS A 67 -34.80 -15.86 -22.93
N LEU A 68 -34.08 -16.51 -22.00
CA LEU A 68 -33.22 -17.65 -22.32
C LEU A 68 -34.01 -18.85 -22.86
N ALA A 69 -35.23 -19.06 -22.38
CA ALA A 69 -36.09 -20.14 -22.86
C ALA A 69 -36.45 -20.00 -24.35
N ALA A 70 -36.43 -18.77 -24.88
CA ALA A 70 -36.71 -18.47 -26.29
C ALA A 70 -35.47 -18.57 -27.21
N LEU A 71 -34.29 -18.89 -26.67
CA LEU A 71 -33.00 -18.93 -27.39
C LEU A 71 -32.37 -20.34 -27.31
N PRO A 72 -32.93 -21.35 -28.02
CA PRO A 72 -32.49 -22.74 -27.91
C PRO A 72 -31.04 -22.98 -28.34
N TYR A 73 -30.50 -22.19 -29.28
CA TYR A 73 -29.11 -22.28 -29.71
C TYR A 73 -28.18 -21.59 -28.71
N ALA A 74 -28.53 -20.41 -28.20
CA ALA A 74 -27.77 -19.79 -27.10
C ALA A 74 -27.66 -20.72 -25.88
N ARG A 75 -28.75 -21.42 -25.51
CA ARG A 75 -28.73 -22.45 -24.46
C ARG A 75 -27.73 -23.57 -24.73
N ARG A 76 -27.63 -24.04 -25.97
CA ARG A 76 -26.66 -25.06 -26.38
C ARG A 76 -25.23 -24.57 -26.26
N VAL A 77 -24.97 -23.32 -26.68
CA VAL A 77 -23.66 -22.69 -26.53
C VAL A 77 -23.28 -22.60 -25.05
N MET A 78 -24.20 -22.15 -24.19
CA MET A 78 -23.98 -22.07 -22.75
C MET A 78 -23.77 -23.45 -22.11
N GLY A 79 -24.57 -24.45 -22.48
CA GLY A 79 -24.43 -25.82 -21.98
C GLY A 79 -23.14 -26.51 -22.44
N ALA A 80 -22.61 -26.16 -23.63
CA ALA A 80 -21.37 -26.72 -24.16
C ALA A 80 -20.11 -26.29 -23.39
N LEU A 81 -20.20 -25.24 -22.56
CA LEU A 81 -19.13 -24.84 -21.65
C LEU A 81 -18.90 -25.86 -20.52
N ASP A 82 -19.88 -26.74 -20.26
CA ASP A 82 -19.83 -27.77 -19.21
C ASP A 82 -19.41 -27.19 -17.85
N SER A 83 -20.11 -26.14 -17.43
CA SER A 83 -19.80 -25.36 -16.25
C SER A 83 -21.08 -24.81 -15.60
N VAL A 84 -20.96 -24.34 -14.36
CA VAL A 84 -22.07 -23.67 -13.64
C VAL A 84 -22.15 -22.22 -14.12
N ILE A 85 -23.31 -21.86 -14.65
CA ILE A 85 -23.59 -20.57 -15.27
C ILE A 85 -24.12 -19.60 -14.23
N GLY A 86 -23.49 -18.43 -14.17
CA GLY A 86 -23.94 -17.30 -13.40
C GLY A 86 -24.66 -16.26 -14.27
N ARG A 87 -24.63 -15.00 -13.86
CA ARG A 87 -25.21 -13.88 -14.61
C ARG A 87 -24.79 -13.93 -16.09
N SER A 88 -25.75 -13.92 -17.00
CA SER A 88 -25.45 -14.07 -18.43
C SER A 88 -26.44 -13.25 -19.25
N ARG A 89 -25.98 -12.67 -20.35
CA ARG A 89 -26.76 -11.68 -21.11
C ARG A 89 -26.29 -11.55 -22.55
N LEU A 90 -27.21 -11.13 -23.42
CA LEU A 90 -26.82 -10.51 -24.67
C LEU A 90 -26.42 -9.07 -24.37
N MET A 91 -25.25 -8.64 -24.82
CA MET A 91 -24.78 -7.26 -24.68
C MET A 91 -24.57 -6.64 -26.04
N ARG A 92 -25.17 -5.47 -26.24
CA ARG A 92 -25.11 -4.69 -27.48
C ARG A 92 -24.51 -3.32 -27.21
N ILE A 93 -23.47 -3.00 -27.95
CA ILE A 93 -22.82 -1.69 -27.96
C ILE A 93 -23.18 -1.03 -29.29
N ARG A 94 -23.75 0.17 -29.24
CA ARG A 94 -24.12 0.96 -30.43
C ARG A 94 -22.92 1.29 -31.32
N GLU A 95 -23.22 1.78 -32.51
CA GLU A 95 -22.27 2.42 -33.42
C GLU A 95 -21.50 3.56 -32.74
N GLU A 96 -20.21 3.69 -33.08
CA GLU A 96 -19.30 4.69 -32.48
C GLU A 96 -19.27 4.65 -30.93
N GLY A 97 -19.55 3.48 -30.34
CA GLY A 97 -19.58 3.29 -28.89
C GLY A 97 -18.18 3.10 -28.29
N ASP A 98 -17.88 3.82 -27.21
CA ASP A 98 -16.68 3.62 -26.39
C ASP A 98 -17.11 3.24 -24.97
N LEU A 99 -16.71 2.04 -24.53
CA LEU A 99 -16.89 1.61 -23.15
C LEU A 99 -15.57 1.87 -22.43
N PHE A 100 -15.56 2.91 -21.58
CA PHE A 100 -14.35 3.41 -20.90
C PHE A 100 -13.53 2.33 -20.19
N SER A 101 -12.23 2.60 -20.04
CA SER A 101 -11.31 1.73 -19.29
C SER A 101 -11.75 1.53 -17.85
N HIS A 102 -11.97 0.27 -17.47
CA HIS A 102 -12.37 -0.13 -16.12
C HIS A 102 -11.75 -1.48 -15.73
N VAL A 103 -12.03 -1.88 -14.48
CA VAL A 103 -11.71 -3.20 -13.92
C VAL A 103 -12.93 -3.72 -13.19
N ASP A 104 -13.10 -5.04 -13.16
CA ASP A 104 -14.22 -5.69 -12.50
C ASP A 104 -13.89 -5.97 -11.03
N VAL A 105 -14.51 -5.21 -10.11
CA VAL A 105 -14.12 -5.19 -8.67
C VAL A 105 -15.13 -5.82 -7.70
N ALA A 106 -16.30 -6.24 -8.16
CA ALA A 106 -17.27 -6.87 -7.27
C ALA A 106 -16.75 -8.24 -6.75
N TYR A 107 -17.19 -8.64 -5.55
CA TYR A 107 -16.91 -9.98 -5.00
C TYR A 107 -17.12 -11.10 -6.02
N TYR A 108 -18.23 -10.99 -6.77
CA TYR A 108 -18.62 -11.94 -7.80
C TYR A 108 -17.50 -12.22 -8.82
N TRP A 109 -16.80 -11.19 -9.31
CA TRP A 109 -15.71 -11.37 -10.30
C TRP A 109 -14.43 -11.93 -9.72
N ARG A 110 -14.36 -12.19 -8.40
CA ARG A 110 -13.24 -12.91 -7.79
C ARG A 110 -13.13 -14.31 -8.38
N ASP A 111 -14.25 -15.01 -8.50
CA ASP A 111 -14.31 -16.44 -8.81
C ASP A 111 -15.06 -16.74 -10.11
N HIS A 112 -15.41 -15.73 -10.91
CA HIS A 112 -16.07 -15.91 -12.20
C HIS A 112 -15.19 -15.49 -13.37
N LEU A 113 -15.16 -16.35 -14.39
CA LEU A 113 -14.75 -16.02 -15.75
C LEU A 113 -15.89 -15.32 -16.47
N ARG A 114 -15.52 -14.43 -17.40
CA ARG A 114 -16.45 -13.88 -18.39
C ARG A 114 -16.11 -14.43 -19.76
N VAL A 115 -17.03 -15.22 -20.31
CA VAL A 115 -16.94 -15.77 -21.67
C VAL A 115 -17.69 -14.85 -22.63
N HIS A 116 -17.03 -14.46 -23.71
CA HIS A 116 -17.59 -13.68 -24.81
C HIS A 116 -17.76 -14.57 -26.04
N VAL A 117 -18.98 -14.61 -26.58
CA VAL A 117 -19.30 -15.22 -27.87
C VAL A 117 -19.81 -14.10 -28.78
N PRO A 118 -18.98 -13.57 -29.69
CA PRO A 118 -19.41 -12.53 -30.62
C PRO A 118 -20.50 -13.06 -31.54
N VAL A 119 -21.62 -12.36 -31.60
CA VAL A 119 -22.76 -12.69 -32.48
C VAL A 119 -22.71 -11.82 -33.73
N VAL A 120 -22.60 -10.51 -33.52
CA VAL A 120 -22.42 -9.50 -34.56
C VAL A 120 -21.24 -8.64 -34.15
N SER A 121 -20.18 -8.62 -34.95
CA SER A 121 -18.93 -7.93 -34.65
C SER A 121 -18.26 -7.53 -35.96
N ASP A 122 -17.90 -6.26 -36.10
CA ASP A 122 -17.16 -5.73 -37.25
C ASP A 122 -15.65 -5.86 -37.02
N PRO A 123 -14.81 -6.16 -38.04
CA PRO A 123 -13.36 -6.26 -37.91
C PRO A 123 -12.66 -5.04 -37.28
N SER A 124 -13.30 -3.86 -37.32
CA SER A 124 -12.81 -2.64 -36.69
C SER A 124 -13.08 -2.56 -35.18
N VAL A 125 -13.89 -3.46 -34.59
CA VAL A 125 -14.14 -3.51 -33.15
C VAL A 125 -12.89 -3.98 -32.42
N GLU A 126 -12.46 -3.20 -31.43
CA GLU A 126 -11.24 -3.44 -30.67
C GLU A 126 -11.54 -3.70 -29.19
N PHE A 127 -11.07 -4.84 -28.69
CA PHE A 127 -11.00 -5.14 -27.27
C PHE A 127 -9.60 -4.90 -26.75
N HIS A 128 -9.49 -4.08 -25.70
CA HIS A 128 -8.23 -3.73 -25.06
C HIS A 128 -8.19 -4.38 -23.68
N CYS A 129 -7.09 -5.04 -23.34
CA CYS A 129 -6.82 -5.56 -21.99
C CYS A 129 -5.31 -5.52 -21.74
N ASP A 130 -4.88 -4.74 -20.74
CA ASP A 130 -3.47 -4.65 -20.34
C ASP A 130 -2.49 -4.35 -21.50
N GLY A 131 -2.91 -3.46 -22.41
CA GLY A 131 -2.14 -3.08 -23.61
C GLY A 131 -2.24 -4.03 -24.81
N ALA A 132 -2.80 -5.23 -24.63
CA ALA A 132 -3.13 -6.11 -25.75
C ALA A 132 -4.43 -5.65 -26.42
N VAL A 133 -4.49 -5.75 -27.76
CA VAL A 133 -5.67 -5.41 -28.56
C VAL A 133 -6.04 -6.60 -29.44
N VAL A 134 -7.30 -7.03 -29.38
CA VAL A 134 -7.83 -8.10 -30.24
C VAL A 134 -9.16 -7.70 -30.85
N HIS A 135 -9.42 -8.21 -32.05
CA HIS A 135 -10.77 -8.29 -32.60
C HIS A 135 -11.32 -9.68 -32.28
N MET A 136 -12.54 -9.75 -31.75
CA MET A 136 -13.25 -11.01 -31.52
C MET A 136 -14.28 -11.19 -32.65
N ALA A 137 -14.06 -12.17 -33.52
CA ALA A 137 -14.88 -12.40 -34.70
C ALA A 137 -16.13 -13.24 -34.39
N PRO A 138 -17.24 -13.07 -35.16
CA PRO A 138 -18.44 -13.89 -35.00
C PRO A 138 -18.15 -15.39 -35.04
N GLY A 139 -18.74 -16.14 -34.12
CA GLY A 139 -18.59 -17.60 -34.04
C GLY A 139 -17.36 -18.08 -33.26
N GLU A 140 -16.46 -17.17 -32.87
CA GLU A 140 -15.39 -17.46 -31.91
C GLU A 140 -15.90 -17.43 -30.46
N VAL A 141 -15.11 -17.98 -29.54
CA VAL A 141 -15.39 -17.94 -28.11
C VAL A 141 -14.14 -17.45 -27.41
N TRP A 142 -14.27 -16.48 -26.52
CA TRP A 142 -13.15 -15.79 -25.88
C TRP A 142 -13.35 -15.70 -24.38
N VAL A 143 -12.25 -15.74 -23.63
CA VAL A 143 -12.18 -15.27 -22.25
C VAL A 143 -11.05 -14.25 -22.13
N PHE A 144 -11.17 -13.32 -21.19
CA PHE A 144 -10.12 -12.35 -20.92
C PHE A 144 -10.03 -12.03 -19.43
N ASP A 145 -8.89 -11.50 -19.01
CA ASP A 145 -8.61 -11.23 -17.60
C ASP A 145 -9.32 -9.95 -17.13
N THR A 146 -10.50 -10.10 -16.53
CA THR A 146 -11.31 -8.97 -16.05
C THR A 146 -10.71 -8.26 -14.84
N TRP A 147 -9.68 -8.86 -14.19
CA TRP A 147 -8.91 -8.21 -13.12
C TRP A 147 -7.98 -7.12 -13.65
N ARG A 148 -7.61 -7.17 -14.93
CA ARG A 148 -6.78 -6.17 -15.60
C ARG A 148 -7.62 -5.06 -16.20
N VAL A 149 -7.01 -3.88 -16.36
CA VAL A 149 -7.69 -2.74 -16.99
C VAL A 149 -8.07 -3.10 -18.42
N HIS A 150 -9.36 -2.97 -18.74
CA HIS A 150 -9.89 -3.31 -20.04
C HIS A 150 -10.93 -2.30 -20.53
N LYS A 151 -11.07 -2.21 -21.86
CA LYS A 151 -12.06 -1.38 -22.56
C LYS A 151 -12.46 -2.01 -23.89
N VAL A 152 -13.57 -1.56 -24.45
CA VAL A 152 -13.96 -1.91 -25.82
C VAL A 152 -14.34 -0.66 -26.60
N VAL A 153 -13.87 -0.60 -27.84
CA VAL A 153 -14.19 0.47 -28.79
C VAL A 153 -14.90 -0.16 -29.99
N ASN A 154 -16.09 0.34 -30.30
CA ASN A 154 -16.83 0.00 -31.52
C ASN A 154 -16.83 1.22 -32.47
N PRO A 155 -15.83 1.36 -33.35
CA PRO A 155 -15.79 2.46 -34.32
C PRO A 155 -16.70 2.21 -35.53
N ALA A 156 -17.34 1.04 -35.63
CA ALA A 156 -18.18 0.70 -36.77
C ALA A 156 -19.49 1.52 -36.75
N SER A 157 -20.07 1.67 -37.94
CA SER A 157 -21.36 2.36 -38.16
C SER A 157 -22.59 1.53 -37.79
N HIS A 158 -22.39 0.35 -37.19
CA HIS A 158 -23.45 -0.53 -36.73
C HIS A 158 -23.14 -1.11 -35.35
N ALA A 159 -24.18 -1.60 -34.68
CA ALA A 159 -24.06 -2.13 -33.33
C ALA A 159 -23.37 -3.50 -33.29
N ARG A 160 -22.52 -3.72 -32.29
CA ARG A 160 -21.90 -5.01 -31.99
C ARG A 160 -22.68 -5.71 -30.89
N THR A 161 -23.00 -6.99 -31.08
CA THR A 161 -23.73 -7.81 -30.11
C THR A 161 -22.95 -9.06 -29.73
N HIS A 162 -22.73 -9.29 -28.44
CA HIS A 162 -22.09 -10.49 -27.91
C HIS A 162 -23.05 -11.21 -26.96
N LEU A 163 -23.01 -12.55 -26.96
CA LEU A 163 -23.48 -13.34 -25.84
C LEU A 163 -22.36 -13.37 -24.79
N VAL A 164 -22.64 -12.83 -23.61
CA VAL A 164 -21.71 -12.72 -22.49
C VAL A 164 -22.20 -13.66 -21.39
N ILE A 165 -21.34 -14.60 -21.00
CA ILE A 165 -21.67 -15.69 -20.09
C ILE A 165 -20.69 -15.63 -18.93
N ASP A 166 -21.19 -15.34 -17.74
CA ASP A 166 -20.38 -15.41 -16.53
C ASP A 166 -20.46 -16.82 -15.93
N THR A 167 -19.33 -17.38 -15.50
CA THR A 167 -19.27 -18.75 -14.98
C THR A 167 -18.11 -18.93 -14.01
N VAL A 168 -18.27 -19.77 -12.98
CA VAL A 168 -17.19 -20.11 -12.04
C VAL A 168 -16.06 -20.94 -12.65
N GLY A 169 -16.28 -21.50 -13.84
CA GLY A 169 -15.34 -22.36 -14.55
C GLY A 169 -15.24 -23.78 -13.98
N GLY A 170 -15.65 -24.78 -14.75
CA GLY A 170 -15.42 -26.19 -14.46
C GLY A 170 -14.10 -26.70 -15.05
N GLN A 171 -13.67 -27.90 -14.64
CA GLN A 171 -12.46 -28.55 -15.17
C GLN A 171 -12.47 -28.61 -16.71
N ALA A 172 -13.61 -28.94 -17.32
CA ALA A 172 -13.73 -29.04 -18.78
C ALA A 172 -13.47 -27.70 -19.50
N LEU A 173 -13.84 -26.57 -18.89
CA LEU A 173 -13.56 -25.23 -19.39
C LEU A 173 -12.10 -24.84 -19.15
N TRP A 174 -11.53 -25.17 -17.99
CA TRP A 174 -10.10 -24.94 -17.73
C TRP A 174 -9.20 -25.74 -18.67
N ASP A 175 -9.57 -26.98 -19.02
CA ASP A 175 -8.85 -27.74 -20.05
C ASP A 175 -8.87 -27.03 -21.43
N LEU A 176 -9.89 -26.21 -21.72
CA LEU A 176 -9.96 -25.41 -22.96
C LEU A 176 -9.03 -24.19 -22.86
N ILE A 177 -8.97 -23.57 -21.68
CA ILE A 177 -8.15 -22.39 -21.40
C ILE A 177 -6.66 -22.75 -21.42
N ASP A 178 -6.29 -23.86 -20.81
CA ASP A 178 -4.90 -24.32 -20.69
C ASP A 178 -4.37 -24.93 -21.99
N GLN A 179 -5.26 -25.36 -22.90
CA GLN A 179 -4.91 -25.95 -24.20
C GLN A 179 -5.74 -25.29 -25.33
N PRO A 180 -5.51 -23.99 -25.61
CA PRO A 180 -6.31 -23.26 -26.59
C PRO A 180 -6.12 -23.77 -28.03
N ASP A 181 -5.01 -24.46 -28.32
CA ASP A 181 -4.65 -24.96 -29.65
C ASP A 181 -5.28 -26.33 -30.02
N ARG A 182 -6.05 -26.94 -29.12
CA ARG A 182 -6.68 -28.25 -29.40
C ARG A 182 -7.80 -28.14 -30.44
N GLU A 183 -8.22 -29.29 -30.94
CA GLU A 183 -9.30 -29.38 -31.93
C GLU A 183 -10.59 -28.70 -31.40
N ALA A 184 -11.17 -27.84 -32.24
CA ALA A 184 -12.31 -27.03 -31.85
C ALA A 184 -13.57 -27.88 -31.61
N ARG A 185 -14.24 -27.65 -30.48
CA ARG A 185 -15.55 -28.24 -30.18
C ARG A 185 -16.63 -27.55 -31.02
N THR A 186 -17.20 -28.26 -31.99
CA THR A 186 -18.30 -27.74 -32.79
C THR A 186 -19.63 -27.82 -32.04
N VAL A 187 -20.32 -26.69 -31.90
CA VAL A 187 -21.68 -26.63 -31.36
C VAL A 187 -22.63 -26.40 -32.54
N THR A 188 -23.63 -27.26 -32.70
CA THR A 188 -24.60 -27.18 -33.81
C THR A 188 -26.03 -27.20 -33.29
N LEU A 189 -26.94 -26.59 -34.07
CA LEU A 189 -28.38 -26.56 -33.76
C LEU A 189 -29.00 -27.96 -33.59
N GLY A 190 -28.50 -28.96 -34.32
CA GLY A 190 -28.98 -30.34 -34.31
C GLY A 190 -28.29 -31.28 -33.31
N GLY A 191 -27.31 -30.81 -32.54
CA GLY A 191 -26.52 -31.64 -31.61
C GLY A 191 -27.28 -32.11 -30.36
N ALA A 192 -26.61 -32.82 -29.46
CA ALA A 192 -27.16 -33.09 -28.13
C ALA A 192 -27.17 -31.80 -27.29
N GLU A 193 -28.28 -31.51 -26.59
CA GLU A 193 -28.39 -30.35 -25.70
C GLU A 193 -27.95 -30.72 -24.29
N ALA A 194 -26.82 -30.15 -23.84
CA ALA A 194 -26.44 -30.19 -22.43
C ALA A 194 -27.29 -29.20 -21.63
N PRO A 195 -27.72 -29.55 -20.40
CA PRO A 195 -28.51 -28.64 -19.58
C PRO A 195 -27.68 -27.42 -19.16
N VAL A 196 -28.29 -26.24 -19.17
CA VAL A 196 -27.73 -25.04 -18.55
C VAL A 196 -27.92 -25.19 -17.03
N VAL A 197 -26.84 -25.52 -16.33
CA VAL A 197 -26.82 -25.58 -14.86
C VAL A 197 -26.47 -24.20 -14.34
N THR A 198 -27.31 -23.63 -13.47
CA THR A 198 -27.09 -22.28 -12.95
C THR A 198 -26.62 -22.27 -11.49
N GLU A 199 -25.95 -21.19 -11.10
CA GLU A 199 -25.38 -21.05 -9.76
C GLU A 199 -26.44 -20.63 -8.73
N LEU A 200 -26.48 -21.31 -7.59
CA LEU A 200 -27.43 -20.99 -6.51
C LEU A 200 -26.79 -20.21 -5.36
N VAL A 201 -25.46 -20.28 -5.24
CA VAL A 201 -24.69 -19.65 -4.17
C VAL A 201 -23.48 -18.98 -4.81
N ASN A 202 -23.53 -17.65 -4.88
CA ASN A 202 -22.51 -16.81 -5.52
C ASN A 202 -21.82 -15.85 -4.56
N LYS A 203 -22.40 -15.65 -3.37
CA LYS A 203 -21.89 -14.76 -2.35
C LYS A 203 -22.29 -15.27 -0.96
N PRO A 204 -21.33 -15.40 -0.03
CA PRO A 204 -21.66 -15.75 1.34
C PRO A 204 -22.28 -14.55 2.06
N VAL A 205 -23.11 -14.82 3.08
CA VAL A 205 -23.65 -13.77 3.95
C VAL A 205 -22.51 -13.13 4.78
N VAL A 206 -21.58 -13.95 5.24
CA VAL A 206 -20.33 -13.56 5.91
C VAL A 206 -19.18 -14.35 5.29
N ALA A 207 -18.09 -13.69 4.89
CA ALA A 207 -16.89 -14.37 4.41
C ALA A 207 -16.29 -15.26 5.50
N SER A 208 -15.93 -16.49 5.14
CA SER A 208 -15.19 -17.36 6.05
C SER A 208 -13.77 -16.82 6.29
N PRO A 209 -13.11 -17.18 7.41
CA PRO A 209 -11.76 -16.75 7.70
C PRO A 209 -10.75 -17.19 6.64
N TRP A 210 -10.99 -18.34 5.99
CA TRP A 210 -10.13 -18.85 4.93
C TRP A 210 -10.26 -18.04 3.65
N GLU A 211 -11.48 -17.68 3.25
CA GLU A 211 -11.70 -16.79 2.09
C GLU A 211 -11.08 -15.41 2.32
N LEU A 212 -11.29 -14.86 3.52
CA LEU A 212 -10.72 -13.57 3.90
C LEU A 212 -9.18 -13.59 3.90
N GLU A 213 -8.57 -14.66 4.41
CA GLU A 213 -7.11 -14.85 4.45
C GLU A 213 -6.53 -15.04 3.05
N VAL A 214 -7.18 -15.83 2.19
CA VAL A 214 -6.76 -16.00 0.79
C VAL A 214 -6.84 -14.68 0.04
N ALA A 215 -7.96 -13.94 0.14
CA ALA A 215 -8.12 -12.64 -0.50
C ALA A 215 -7.08 -11.63 0.00
N ALA A 216 -6.91 -11.51 1.32
CA ALA A 216 -5.92 -10.63 1.92
C ALA A 216 -4.49 -10.95 1.45
N ARG A 217 -4.09 -12.23 1.48
CA ARG A 217 -2.76 -12.67 1.05
C ARG A 217 -2.53 -12.37 -0.43
N THR A 218 -3.50 -12.65 -1.29
CA THR A 218 -3.41 -12.38 -2.73
C THR A 218 -3.21 -10.88 -3.00
N LEU A 219 -4.02 -10.02 -2.36
CA LEU A 219 -3.90 -8.57 -2.52
C LEU A 219 -2.59 -8.03 -1.94
N LEU A 220 -2.15 -8.52 -0.77
CA LEU A 220 -0.87 -8.13 -0.17
C LEU A 220 0.32 -8.57 -1.03
N GLY A 221 0.24 -9.75 -1.64
CA GLY A 221 1.25 -10.23 -2.60
C GLY A 221 1.36 -9.29 -3.80
N GLU A 222 0.24 -8.81 -4.33
CA GLU A 222 0.27 -7.83 -5.44
C GLU A 222 0.86 -6.49 -5.05
N VAL A 223 0.56 -6.01 -3.84
CA VAL A 223 1.22 -4.80 -3.33
C VAL A 223 2.71 -5.05 -3.20
N ALA A 224 3.12 -6.22 -2.68
CA ALA A 224 4.53 -6.56 -2.46
C ALA A 224 5.34 -6.62 -3.76
N LEU A 225 4.71 -6.95 -4.90
CA LEU A 225 5.37 -6.89 -6.22
C LEU A 225 5.79 -5.46 -6.63
N ARG A 226 5.19 -4.42 -6.02
CA ARG A 226 5.47 -3.00 -6.35
C ARG A 226 6.07 -2.22 -5.20
N ASP A 227 5.63 -2.50 -3.99
CA ASP A 227 5.96 -1.77 -2.77
C ASP A 227 5.89 -2.72 -1.57
N THR A 228 6.98 -3.45 -1.34
CA THR A 228 7.12 -4.39 -0.22
C THR A 228 6.88 -3.71 1.12
N ALA A 229 7.31 -2.46 1.29
CA ALA A 229 7.11 -1.71 2.53
C ALA A 229 5.63 -1.38 2.77
N ALA A 230 4.90 -0.96 1.74
CA ALA A 230 3.45 -0.77 1.84
C ALA A 230 2.73 -2.09 2.10
N ALA A 231 3.16 -3.19 1.48
CA ALA A 231 2.60 -4.52 1.74
C ALA A 231 2.82 -4.97 3.20
N GLU A 232 4.00 -4.74 3.76
CA GLU A 232 4.31 -5.05 5.16
C GLU A 232 3.50 -4.18 6.13
N ALA A 233 3.41 -2.87 5.87
CA ALA A 233 2.58 -1.96 6.67
C ALA A 233 1.11 -2.39 6.63
N LEU A 234 0.61 -2.79 5.46
CA LEU A 234 -0.74 -3.32 5.30
C LEU A 234 -0.92 -4.67 5.99
N LEU A 235 0.07 -5.55 5.93
CA LEU A 235 0.04 -6.86 6.61
C LEU A 235 -0.07 -6.69 8.14
N GLN A 236 0.60 -5.70 8.72
CA GLN A 236 0.48 -5.36 10.15
C GLN A 236 -0.95 -4.94 10.53
N VAL A 237 -1.66 -4.27 9.62
CA VAL A 237 -3.05 -3.83 9.83
C VAL A 237 -4.05 -4.96 9.59
N VAL A 238 -3.83 -5.75 8.55
CA VAL A 238 -4.73 -6.84 8.13
C VAL A 238 -4.65 -8.02 9.09
N THR A 239 -3.48 -8.32 9.66
CA THR A 239 -3.30 -9.49 10.54
C THR A 239 -4.22 -9.49 11.77
N PRO A 240 -4.34 -8.39 12.55
CA PRO A 240 -5.32 -8.30 13.64
C PRO A 240 -6.77 -8.49 13.17
N ILE A 241 -7.13 -7.96 12.00
CA ILE A 241 -8.47 -8.08 11.41
C ILE A 241 -8.77 -9.56 11.13
N LEU A 242 -7.85 -10.28 10.48
CA LEU A 242 -7.98 -11.72 10.20
C LEU A 242 -8.20 -12.54 11.49
N ARG A 243 -7.46 -12.22 12.56
CA ARG A 243 -7.58 -12.92 13.84
C ARG A 243 -8.91 -12.64 14.52
N ALA A 244 -9.36 -11.38 14.53
CA ALA A 244 -10.64 -10.99 15.11
C ALA A 244 -11.82 -11.64 14.35
N TRP A 245 -11.74 -11.66 13.02
CA TRP A 245 -12.72 -12.31 12.16
C TRP A 245 -12.78 -13.83 12.39
N ARG A 246 -11.61 -14.49 12.48
CA ARG A 246 -11.51 -15.93 12.78
C ARG A 246 -12.12 -16.29 14.14
N ASN A 247 -11.92 -15.45 15.16
CA ASN A 247 -12.53 -15.65 16.47
C ASN A 247 -14.06 -15.52 16.41
N ALA A 248 -14.57 -14.48 15.75
CA ALA A 248 -16.02 -14.31 15.54
C ALA A 248 -16.63 -15.49 14.77
N TRP A 249 -15.96 -15.96 13.71
CA TRP A 249 -16.40 -17.12 12.93
C TRP A 249 -16.40 -18.42 13.73
N ALA A 250 -15.37 -18.68 14.54
CA ALA A 250 -15.35 -19.86 15.40
C ALA A 250 -16.51 -19.89 16.41
N ARG A 251 -17.05 -18.72 16.77
CA ARG A 251 -18.18 -18.59 17.69
C ARG A 251 -19.54 -18.63 17.01
N PHE A 252 -19.68 -18.02 15.84
CA PHE A 252 -20.98 -17.78 15.21
C PHE A 252 -21.17 -18.46 13.86
N GLY A 253 -20.09 -18.83 13.16
CA GLY A 253 -20.19 -19.23 11.75
C GLY A 253 -20.91 -18.15 10.94
N ASP A 254 -21.92 -18.58 10.18
CA ASP A 254 -22.88 -17.75 9.45
C ASP A 254 -24.22 -17.53 10.18
N ASP A 255 -24.29 -17.84 11.49
CA ASP A 255 -25.50 -17.63 12.29
C ASP A 255 -25.89 -16.13 12.32
N PRO A 256 -27.17 -15.78 12.05
CA PRO A 256 -27.65 -14.41 12.12
C PRO A 256 -27.36 -13.66 13.43
N ALA A 257 -27.22 -14.37 14.56
CA ALA A 257 -26.83 -13.78 15.84
C ALA A 257 -25.41 -13.17 15.82
N GLY A 258 -24.53 -13.64 14.92
CA GLY A 258 -23.19 -13.13 14.72
C GLY A 258 -23.11 -11.90 13.80
N HIS A 259 -24.14 -11.63 12.98
CA HIS A 259 -24.12 -10.58 11.96
C HIS A 259 -23.75 -9.18 12.52
N PRO A 260 -24.26 -8.72 13.68
CA PRO A 260 -23.86 -7.43 14.24
C PRO A 260 -22.37 -7.36 14.60
N VAL A 261 -21.77 -8.49 15.01
CA VAL A 261 -20.34 -8.59 15.33
C VAL A 261 -19.51 -8.45 14.07
N PHE A 262 -19.85 -9.19 13.01
CA PHE A 262 -19.15 -9.08 11.73
C PHE A 262 -19.33 -7.71 11.07
N ALA A 263 -20.52 -7.09 11.16
CA ALA A 263 -20.76 -5.74 10.68
C ALA A 263 -19.87 -4.71 11.38
N ARG A 264 -19.65 -4.87 12.70
CA ARG A 264 -18.72 -4.03 13.47
C ARG A 264 -17.26 -4.28 13.04
N LEU A 265 -16.84 -5.54 12.98
CA LEU A 265 -15.48 -5.90 12.55
C LEU A 265 -15.17 -5.40 11.14
N ARG A 266 -16.14 -5.47 10.23
CA ARG A 266 -16.05 -4.91 8.87
C ARG A 266 -15.80 -3.41 8.88
N ARG A 267 -16.54 -2.63 9.69
CA ARG A 267 -16.33 -1.17 9.81
C ARG A 267 -14.97 -0.83 10.42
N GLU A 268 -14.58 -1.52 11.49
CA GLU A 268 -13.27 -1.34 12.14
C GLU A 268 -12.13 -1.64 11.16
N ALA A 269 -12.25 -2.73 10.41
CA ALA A 269 -11.32 -3.13 9.37
C ALA A 269 -11.21 -2.09 8.25
N GLN A 270 -12.35 -1.62 7.73
CA GLN A 270 -12.39 -0.59 6.69
C GLN A 270 -11.71 0.71 7.14
N GLY A 271 -11.99 1.17 8.36
CA GLY A 271 -11.34 2.37 8.91
C GLY A 271 -9.83 2.20 9.07
N LEU A 272 -9.39 1.04 9.58
CA LEU A 272 -7.97 0.72 9.73
C LEU A 272 -7.25 0.63 8.38
N ILE A 273 -7.82 -0.09 7.42
CA ILE A 273 -7.25 -0.26 6.09
C ILE A 273 -7.27 1.05 5.31
N ALA A 274 -8.31 1.88 5.42
CA ALA A 274 -8.34 3.18 4.74
C ALA A 274 -7.22 4.12 5.21
N ARG A 275 -6.85 4.08 6.50
CA ARG A 275 -5.76 4.91 7.06
C ARG A 275 -4.37 4.53 6.55
N THR A 276 -4.13 3.24 6.36
CA THR A 276 -2.80 2.69 6.02
C THR A 276 -2.67 2.33 4.53
N GLY A 277 -3.75 1.84 3.92
CA GLY A 277 -3.82 1.31 2.55
C GLY A 277 -4.68 2.10 1.57
N GLY A 278 -5.32 3.18 2.01
CA GLY A 278 -6.24 3.97 1.18
C GLY A 278 -5.58 4.64 -0.03
N SER A 279 -4.26 4.83 -0.04
CA SER A 279 -3.50 5.36 -1.18
C SER A 279 -2.67 4.31 -1.91
N VAL A 280 -2.59 3.08 -1.38
CA VAL A 280 -1.76 2.01 -1.95
C VAL A 280 -2.52 1.40 -3.12
N LYS A 281 -1.94 1.46 -4.33
CA LYS A 281 -2.59 0.97 -5.55
C LYS A 281 -2.12 -0.43 -5.91
N LEU A 282 -3.05 -1.25 -6.36
CA LEU A 282 -2.80 -2.54 -6.97
C LEU A 282 -2.36 -2.40 -8.43
N PRO A 283 -1.85 -3.47 -9.06
CA PRO A 283 -1.40 -3.43 -10.44
C PRO A 283 -2.41 -2.92 -11.45
N ASN A 284 -3.68 -3.23 -11.21
CA ASN A 284 -4.84 -2.86 -12.01
C ASN A 284 -5.40 -1.45 -11.69
N GLY A 285 -4.74 -0.69 -10.80
CA GLY A 285 -5.00 0.74 -10.60
C GLY A 285 -5.97 1.11 -9.47
N ILE A 286 -6.74 0.15 -8.95
CA ILE A 286 -7.61 0.35 -7.78
C ILE A 286 -6.80 0.35 -6.49
N THR A 287 -7.38 0.87 -5.42
CA THR A 287 -6.70 0.89 -4.12
C THR A 287 -6.80 -0.46 -3.41
N PHE A 288 -5.82 -0.79 -2.59
CA PHE A 288 -5.87 -1.96 -1.72
C PHE A 288 -7.10 -1.93 -0.79
N ALA A 289 -7.46 -0.74 -0.30
CA ALA A 289 -8.63 -0.55 0.53
C ALA A 289 -9.94 -0.89 -0.21
N GLU A 290 -10.07 -0.41 -1.45
CA GLU A 290 -11.20 -0.72 -2.33
C GLU A 290 -11.28 -2.22 -2.63
N ALA A 291 -10.15 -2.86 -2.94
CA ALA A 291 -10.11 -4.28 -3.19
C ALA A 291 -10.47 -5.13 -1.94
N MET A 292 -9.95 -4.78 -0.77
CA MET A 292 -10.31 -5.46 0.49
C MET A 292 -11.80 -5.27 0.83
N HIS A 293 -12.35 -4.09 0.57
CA HIS A 293 -13.76 -3.79 0.79
C HIS A 293 -14.65 -4.65 -0.11
N ASN A 294 -14.36 -4.70 -1.41
CA ASN A 294 -15.23 -5.35 -2.38
C ASN A 294 -15.04 -6.88 -2.46
N HIS A 295 -13.84 -7.41 -2.20
CA HIS A 295 -13.53 -8.83 -2.40
C HIS A 295 -13.36 -9.66 -1.13
N ALA A 296 -13.12 -9.03 0.02
CA ALA A 296 -12.64 -9.73 1.21
C ALA A 296 -13.58 -9.56 2.42
N LEU A 297 -13.99 -8.33 2.73
CA LEU A 297 -14.74 -8.00 3.95
C LEU A 297 -16.27 -8.17 3.79
N ILE A 298 -16.71 -9.37 3.41
CA ILE A 298 -18.14 -9.67 3.21
C ILE A 298 -18.82 -9.94 4.55
N ALA A 299 -19.79 -9.11 4.92
CA ALA A 299 -20.68 -9.29 6.05
C ALA A 299 -21.95 -8.46 5.81
N PRO A 300 -23.07 -8.72 6.52
CA PRO A 300 -24.28 -7.91 6.40
C PRO A 300 -24.03 -6.46 6.81
N GLY A 301 -24.77 -5.54 6.19
CA GLY A 301 -24.88 -4.15 6.66
C GLY A 301 -25.46 -4.08 8.08
N PRO A 302 -25.35 -2.93 8.77
CA PRO A 302 -26.03 -2.77 10.06
C PRO A 302 -27.52 -3.11 9.89
N ALA A 303 -28.00 -4.06 10.67
CA ALA A 303 -29.42 -4.37 10.73
C ALA A 303 -30.18 -3.10 11.10
N SER A 304 -31.25 -2.79 10.37
CA SER A 304 -32.20 -1.76 10.78
C SER A 304 -32.73 -2.14 12.17
N PRO A 305 -32.54 -1.30 13.22
CA PRO A 305 -32.86 -1.72 14.57
C PRO A 305 -34.38 -1.76 14.77
N ALA A 306 -34.89 -2.91 15.22
CA ALA A 306 -36.15 -2.96 15.96
C ALA A 306 -35.98 -2.20 17.30
N PRO A 307 -37.02 -1.54 17.82
CA PRO A 307 -36.88 -0.53 18.87
C PRO A 307 -36.62 -1.19 20.23
N ALA A 308 -35.59 -0.74 20.95
CA ALA A 308 -35.37 -1.10 22.36
C ALA A 308 -35.18 0.15 23.23
N ALA A 309 -35.77 0.06 24.42
CA ALA A 309 -35.99 1.09 25.44
C ALA A 309 -34.69 1.56 26.18
N PRO A 310 -34.76 2.65 26.98
CA PRO A 310 -33.58 3.50 27.23
C PRO A 310 -32.80 3.25 28.54
N THR A 311 -31.47 3.50 28.44
CA THR A 311 -30.46 3.98 29.44
C THR A 311 -30.12 3.14 30.70
N PRO A 312 -28.92 3.27 31.34
CA PRO A 312 -28.24 4.54 31.75
C PRO A 312 -26.71 4.65 31.55
N ALA A 313 -26.23 5.90 31.65
CA ALA A 313 -24.86 6.37 31.44
C ALA A 313 -23.91 6.19 32.66
N PRO A 314 -22.58 6.13 32.44
CA PRO A 314 -21.57 6.29 33.49
C PRO A 314 -20.80 7.64 33.41
N PRO A 315 -20.06 8.01 34.48
CA PRO A 315 -19.82 9.40 34.89
C PRO A 315 -18.50 10.02 34.41
N ALA A 316 -18.43 11.35 34.56
CA ALA A 316 -17.32 12.22 34.18
C ALA A 316 -16.03 12.03 35.02
N PRO A 317 -14.83 12.24 34.45
CA PRO A 317 -13.60 12.28 35.21
C PRO A 317 -13.23 13.69 35.70
N ALA A 318 -12.51 13.69 36.83
CA ALA A 318 -12.12 14.83 37.65
C ALA A 318 -10.90 15.61 37.12
N ALA A 319 -10.76 16.81 37.68
CA ALA A 319 -9.79 17.86 37.36
C ALA A 319 -8.31 17.45 37.47
N ALA A 320 -7.48 18.00 36.58
CA ALA A 320 -6.03 17.96 36.65
C ALA A 320 -5.41 19.36 36.82
N VAL A 321 -4.30 19.36 37.56
CA VAL A 321 -3.55 20.45 38.19
C VAL A 321 -2.69 21.23 37.18
N ALA A 322 -2.39 22.50 37.47
CA ALA A 322 -1.62 23.42 36.63
C ALA A 322 -0.12 23.53 36.97
N ALA A 323 0.64 23.91 35.91
CA ALA A 323 1.95 24.61 35.84
C ALA A 323 3.25 23.77 35.85
N PRO A 324 4.40 24.23 35.29
CA PRO A 324 4.72 25.51 34.61
C PRO A 324 5.48 25.41 33.24
N THR A 325 5.62 26.57 32.61
CA THR A 325 6.40 26.94 31.42
C THR A 325 7.94 26.87 31.57
N ALA A 326 8.66 26.41 30.55
CA ALA A 326 9.78 27.12 29.86
C ALA A 326 10.51 26.20 28.83
N ALA A 327 10.73 26.71 27.62
CA ALA A 327 11.59 26.13 26.57
C ALA A 327 13.07 26.55 26.76
N PRO A 328 14.06 25.89 26.10
CA PRO A 328 14.45 26.38 24.76
C PRO A 328 14.99 25.35 23.73
N ALA A 329 14.85 25.75 22.45
CA ALA A 329 15.58 25.42 21.21
C ALA A 329 15.41 24.04 20.52
N SER A 330 14.63 24.05 19.42
CA SER A 330 14.20 22.90 18.61
C SER A 330 15.03 22.66 17.34
N ARG A 331 15.24 21.39 16.95
CA ARG A 331 15.35 21.01 15.53
C ARG A 331 13.95 20.95 14.91
N THR A 332 13.74 21.65 13.80
CA THR A 332 12.42 22.03 13.27
C THR A 332 11.65 20.86 12.65
N SER A 333 10.52 20.46 13.25
CA SER A 333 9.52 19.61 12.62
C SER A 333 8.78 20.38 11.51
N ALA A 334 8.39 19.69 10.43
CA ALA A 334 7.59 20.29 9.37
C ALA A 334 6.29 20.91 9.93
N ARG A 335 5.95 22.13 9.48
CA ARG A 335 4.76 22.85 9.94
C ARG A 335 4.04 23.48 8.75
N ILE A 336 2.72 23.49 8.79
CA ILE A 336 1.91 24.14 7.75
C ILE A 336 1.78 25.61 8.14
N GLU A 337 2.26 26.50 7.28
CA GLU A 337 2.08 27.93 7.41
C GLU A 337 1.22 28.43 6.26
N ARG A 338 0.28 29.32 6.55
CA ARG A 338 -0.57 30.02 5.57
C ARG A 338 -1.09 29.09 4.46
N PRO A 339 -1.79 27.99 4.81
CA PRO A 339 -2.31 27.06 3.82
C PRO A 339 -3.35 27.74 2.93
N ILE A 340 -3.46 27.28 1.70
CA ILE A 340 -4.36 27.77 0.67
C ILE A 340 -5.42 26.72 0.42
N PHE A 341 -6.69 27.08 0.60
CA PHE A 341 -7.83 26.22 0.31
C PHE A 341 -8.58 26.75 -0.91
N ILE A 342 -8.70 25.93 -1.95
CA ILE A 342 -9.61 26.22 -3.06
C ILE A 342 -11.02 25.77 -2.65
N VAL A 343 -11.94 26.72 -2.59
CA VAL A 343 -13.33 26.50 -2.20
C VAL A 343 -14.26 26.88 -3.34
N ALA A 344 -15.25 26.03 -3.60
CA ALA A 344 -16.26 26.21 -4.64
C ALA A 344 -17.41 25.22 -4.41
N SER A 345 -18.53 25.44 -5.10
CA SER A 345 -19.52 24.37 -5.24
C SER A 345 -18.92 23.19 -6.05
N PRO A 346 -19.45 21.97 -5.89
CA PRO A 346 -19.08 20.86 -6.74
C PRO A 346 -19.30 21.20 -8.21
N ARG A 347 -18.49 20.61 -9.07
CA ARG A 347 -18.62 20.73 -10.54
C ARG A 347 -18.33 22.14 -11.11
N SER A 348 -17.78 23.06 -10.31
CA SER A 348 -17.33 24.39 -10.77
C SER A 348 -15.98 24.42 -11.50
N GLY A 349 -15.30 23.27 -11.66
CA GLY A 349 -13.97 23.21 -12.29
C GLY A 349 -12.80 23.39 -11.32
N SER A 350 -13.02 23.29 -10.01
CA SER A 350 -12.00 23.48 -8.98
C SER A 350 -10.83 22.49 -9.06
N THR A 351 -11.04 21.30 -9.64
CA THR A 351 -9.95 20.36 -9.94
C THR A 351 -8.95 20.93 -10.95
N LEU A 352 -9.42 21.59 -12.01
CA LEU A 352 -8.55 22.21 -13.02
C LEU A 352 -7.69 23.32 -12.41
N LEU A 353 -8.31 24.18 -11.59
CA LEU A 353 -7.61 25.23 -10.86
C LEU A 353 -6.54 24.65 -9.92
N PHE A 354 -6.89 23.60 -9.17
CA PHE A 354 -5.96 22.91 -8.27
C PHE A 354 -4.76 22.32 -9.03
N GLU A 355 -5.01 21.56 -10.09
CA GLU A 355 -3.96 20.91 -10.90
C GLU A 355 -3.03 21.93 -11.57
N THR A 356 -3.55 23.10 -11.91
CA THR A 356 -2.77 24.20 -12.48
C THR A 356 -1.91 24.86 -11.39
N LEU A 357 -2.52 25.30 -10.29
CA LEU A 357 -1.81 26.03 -9.23
C LEU A 357 -0.77 25.14 -8.50
N ALA A 358 -1.00 23.83 -8.41
CA ALA A 358 -0.08 22.86 -7.83
C ALA A 358 1.29 22.77 -8.55
N ARG A 359 1.43 23.37 -9.74
CA ARG A 359 2.71 23.47 -10.47
C ARG A 359 3.67 24.49 -9.87
N SER A 360 3.24 25.34 -8.96
CA SER A 360 4.12 26.28 -8.24
C SER A 360 5.23 25.53 -7.48
N PRO A 361 6.49 26.01 -7.51
CA PRO A 361 7.60 25.40 -6.77
C PRO A 361 7.43 25.44 -5.24
N ASP A 362 6.63 26.38 -4.72
CA ASP A 362 6.52 26.65 -3.29
C ASP A 362 5.37 25.89 -2.61
N LEU A 363 4.49 25.27 -3.40
CA LEU A 363 3.28 24.62 -2.90
C LEU A 363 3.47 23.13 -2.67
N PHE A 364 2.87 22.66 -1.59
CA PHE A 364 2.77 21.26 -1.23
C PHE A 364 1.31 20.83 -1.22
N THR A 365 0.99 19.68 -1.78
CA THR A 365 -0.40 19.18 -1.83
C THR A 365 -0.44 17.74 -1.35
N ILE A 366 -1.64 17.25 -1.02
CA ILE A 366 -1.89 15.83 -0.79
C ILE A 366 -2.26 15.07 -2.08
N GLY A 367 -2.18 15.73 -3.25
CA GLY A 367 -2.42 15.16 -4.58
C GLY A 367 -3.87 14.78 -4.91
N SER A 368 -4.78 14.87 -3.95
CA SER A 368 -6.17 14.42 -4.03
C SER A 368 -7.07 15.27 -3.11
N GLU A 369 -8.37 14.96 -3.07
CA GLU A 369 -9.31 15.61 -2.14
C GLU A 369 -9.12 15.08 -0.70
N SER A 370 -9.17 15.95 0.29
CA SER A 370 -8.99 15.65 1.72
C SER A 370 -10.24 15.15 2.44
N HIS A 371 -11.37 14.93 1.75
CA HIS A 371 -12.62 14.56 2.44
C HIS A 371 -12.48 13.31 3.32
N THR A 372 -11.80 12.26 2.85
CA THR A 372 -11.53 11.04 3.63
C THR A 372 -10.56 11.27 4.79
N LEU A 373 -9.65 12.24 4.68
CA LEU A 373 -8.73 12.60 5.77
C LEU A 373 -9.45 13.35 6.88
N ILE A 374 -10.31 14.30 6.53
CA ILE A 374 -11.09 15.07 7.50
C ILE A 374 -12.13 14.17 8.15
N GLU A 375 -12.90 13.41 7.37
CA GLU A 375 -13.97 12.54 7.88
C GLU A 375 -13.42 11.27 8.55
N GLY A 376 -12.17 10.89 8.30
CA GLY A 376 -11.50 9.80 9.00
C GLY A 376 -11.05 10.13 10.44
N ILE A 377 -11.16 11.40 10.86
CA ILE A 377 -10.85 11.83 12.23
C ILE A 377 -12.12 11.72 13.08
N PRO A 378 -12.09 10.97 14.20
CA PRO A 378 -13.27 10.81 15.05
C PRO A 378 -13.87 12.14 15.49
N GLY A 379 -15.17 12.30 15.30
CA GLY A 379 -15.92 13.50 15.62
C GLY A 379 -16.00 14.54 14.49
N LEU A 380 -15.48 14.26 13.29
CA LEU A 380 -15.55 15.15 12.13
C LEU A 380 -16.35 14.56 10.95
N ALA A 381 -16.75 13.29 11.01
CA ALA A 381 -17.58 12.66 9.99
C ALA A 381 -19.05 13.07 10.16
N PRO A 382 -19.87 13.14 9.09
CA PRO A 382 -21.30 13.43 9.22
C PRO A 382 -22.03 12.49 10.17
N GLU A 383 -21.64 11.21 10.21
CA GLU A 383 -22.21 10.20 11.11
C GLU A 383 -21.98 10.49 12.60
N ASP A 384 -20.91 11.22 12.95
CA ASP A 384 -20.65 11.66 14.32
C ASP A 384 -21.55 12.84 14.74
N HIS A 385 -22.24 13.45 13.77
CA HIS A 385 -23.14 14.59 13.93
C HIS A 385 -24.56 14.24 13.47
N ASP A 386 -25.00 13.01 13.75
CA ASP A 386 -26.33 12.51 13.40
C ASP A 386 -26.72 12.72 11.93
N TRP A 387 -25.73 12.63 11.03
CA TRP A 387 -25.90 12.90 9.60
C TRP A 387 -26.51 14.27 9.31
N GLU A 388 -26.21 15.30 10.10
CA GLU A 388 -26.77 16.64 9.92
C GLU A 388 -26.30 17.27 8.60
N SER A 389 -25.00 17.31 8.35
CA SER A 389 -24.40 17.78 7.09
C SER A 389 -22.89 17.53 7.03
N ASN A 390 -22.23 18.00 5.97
CA ASN A 390 -20.77 18.12 5.92
C ASN A 390 -20.20 19.39 6.57
N ARG A 391 -21.04 20.28 7.12
CA ARG A 391 -20.62 21.52 7.76
C ARG A 391 -19.83 21.23 9.03
N LEU A 392 -18.70 21.91 9.18
CA LEU A 392 -17.91 21.93 10.41
C LEU A 392 -17.69 23.38 10.82
N THR A 393 -17.87 23.66 12.10
CA THR A 393 -17.75 24.98 12.70
C THR A 393 -16.45 25.11 13.50
N ALA A 394 -16.17 26.29 14.02
CA ALA A 394 -15.04 26.50 14.92
C ALA A 394 -15.09 25.63 16.19
N ALA A 395 -16.28 25.17 16.62
CA ALA A 395 -16.44 24.31 17.79
C ALA A 395 -15.90 22.89 17.57
N ASP A 396 -15.88 22.42 16.32
CA ASP A 396 -15.43 21.08 15.95
C ASP A 396 -13.89 20.97 15.92
N ALA A 397 -13.20 22.12 15.86
CA ALA A 397 -11.75 22.24 15.90
C ALA A 397 -11.21 22.20 17.34
N ARG A 398 -11.46 21.08 18.03
CA ARG A 398 -10.86 20.72 19.31
C ARG A 398 -9.33 20.55 19.18
N ALA A 399 -8.61 20.60 20.30
CA ALA A 399 -7.15 20.53 20.29
C ALA A 399 -6.65 19.22 19.64
N GLU A 400 -7.33 18.12 19.95
CA GLU A 400 -7.04 16.78 19.46
C GLU A 400 -7.34 16.65 17.96
N THR A 401 -8.54 17.08 17.52
CA THR A 401 -8.96 16.99 16.11
C THR A 401 -8.11 17.89 15.22
N GLY A 402 -7.79 19.10 15.68
CA GLY A 402 -6.88 20.01 14.97
C GLY A 402 -5.45 19.48 14.89
N SER A 403 -4.93 18.86 15.95
CA SER A 403 -3.59 18.25 15.94
C SER A 403 -3.51 17.03 15.02
N ALA A 404 -4.54 16.18 15.07
CA ALA A 404 -4.68 15.03 14.19
C ALA A 404 -4.74 15.46 12.72
N LEU A 405 -5.53 16.49 12.40
CA LEU A 405 -5.66 17.00 11.03
C LEU A 405 -4.34 17.58 10.51
N ARG A 406 -3.63 18.39 11.31
CA ARG A 406 -2.30 18.91 10.93
C ARG A 406 -1.32 17.79 10.66
N SER A 407 -1.27 16.78 11.53
CA SER A 407 -0.39 15.62 11.39
C SER A 407 -0.72 14.81 10.14
N ALA A 408 -2.02 14.57 9.90
CA ALA A 408 -2.50 13.83 8.73
C ALA A 408 -2.16 14.53 7.40
N PHE A 409 -2.26 15.86 7.36
CA PHE A 409 -1.81 16.66 6.22
C PHE A 409 -0.30 16.59 6.05
N ILE A 410 0.49 16.91 7.08
CA ILE A 410 1.98 16.93 7.01
C ILE A 410 2.53 15.62 6.46
N ALA A 411 2.00 14.47 6.91
CA ALA A 411 2.43 13.16 6.44
C ALA A 411 2.26 12.94 4.92
N ARG A 412 1.25 13.58 4.31
CA ARG A 412 0.85 13.41 2.90
C ARG A 412 1.30 14.54 1.99
N LEU A 413 1.77 15.65 2.54
CA LEU A 413 2.24 16.79 1.75
C LEU A 413 3.44 16.41 0.90
N ARG A 414 3.32 16.66 -0.41
CA ARG A 414 4.39 16.54 -1.40
C ARG A 414 4.41 17.80 -2.27
N ASN A 415 5.60 18.30 -2.60
CA ASN A 415 5.72 19.36 -3.60
C ASN A 415 5.56 18.79 -5.02
N ARG A 416 5.60 19.66 -6.04
CA ARG A 416 5.48 19.27 -7.45
C ARG A 416 6.51 18.23 -7.93
N ASN A 417 7.64 18.09 -7.22
CA ASN A 417 8.70 17.12 -7.53
C ASN A 417 8.57 15.84 -6.68
N GLY A 418 7.47 15.63 -5.97
CA GLY A 418 7.24 14.46 -5.13
C GLY A 418 8.03 14.45 -3.82
N ARG A 419 8.66 15.56 -3.42
CA ARG A 419 9.45 15.63 -2.17
C ARG A 419 8.56 15.92 -0.96
N PRO A 420 8.79 15.27 0.20
CA PRO A 420 8.02 15.50 1.42
C PRO A 420 8.34 16.85 2.08
N ALA A 421 7.45 17.32 2.95
CA ALA A 421 7.67 18.52 3.76
C ALA A 421 8.73 18.27 4.84
N LEU A 422 9.85 18.99 4.80
CA LEU A 422 10.97 18.88 5.76
C LEU A 422 11.10 20.10 6.68
N GLY A 423 10.19 21.08 6.56
CA GLY A 423 10.20 22.34 7.30
C GLY A 423 8.86 23.07 7.17
N PRO A 424 8.80 24.39 7.41
CA PRO A 424 7.62 25.20 7.12
C PRO A 424 7.21 25.08 5.65
N VAL A 425 5.95 24.80 5.37
CA VAL A 425 5.44 24.59 4.00
C VAL A 425 4.12 25.32 3.77
N ARG A 426 3.89 25.72 2.51
CA ARG A 426 2.60 26.23 2.03
C ARG A 426 1.79 25.11 1.45
N MET A 427 0.78 24.67 2.19
CA MET A 427 -0.14 23.65 1.70
C MET A 427 -1.14 24.26 0.70
N LEU A 428 -1.39 23.58 -0.42
CA LEU A 428 -2.52 23.82 -1.31
C LEU A 428 -3.45 22.61 -1.22
N GLU A 429 -4.72 22.85 -0.93
CA GLU A 429 -5.74 21.83 -0.76
C GLU A 429 -7.02 22.23 -1.53
N LYS A 430 -7.67 21.24 -2.13
CA LYS A 430 -8.97 21.40 -2.79
C LYS A 430 -9.88 20.23 -2.47
N THR A 431 -10.99 20.51 -1.80
CA THR A 431 -12.11 19.59 -1.61
C THR A 431 -13.41 20.38 -1.61
N PRO A 432 -14.42 20.05 -2.44
CA PRO A 432 -15.68 20.80 -2.48
C PRO A 432 -16.38 20.92 -1.12
N LYS A 433 -16.33 19.87 -0.28
CA LYS A 433 -16.88 19.88 1.09
C LYS A 433 -16.24 20.95 1.99
N ASN A 434 -15.03 21.42 1.69
CA ASN A 434 -14.37 22.47 2.48
C ASN A 434 -15.03 23.84 2.33
N GLY A 435 -15.90 24.02 1.32
CA GLY A 435 -16.78 25.19 1.27
C GLY A 435 -17.78 25.27 2.42
N LEU A 436 -18.03 24.17 3.15
CA LEU A 436 -18.85 24.15 4.37
C LEU A 436 -18.02 24.13 5.67
N ARG A 437 -16.69 24.29 5.58
CA ARG A 437 -15.77 24.04 6.72
C ARG A 437 -14.82 25.20 7.00
N ILE A 438 -15.05 26.37 6.41
CA ILE A 438 -14.16 27.52 6.52
C ILE A 438 -13.92 27.92 8.00
N PRO A 439 -14.94 28.03 8.88
CA PRO A 439 -14.72 28.38 10.29
C PRO A 439 -13.90 27.33 11.05
N PHE A 440 -14.13 26.05 10.76
CA PHE A 440 -13.33 24.94 11.30
C PHE A 440 -11.87 25.05 10.84
N LEU A 441 -11.64 25.22 9.54
CA LEU A 441 -10.30 25.30 8.95
C LEU A 441 -9.52 26.50 9.48
N LEU A 442 -10.16 27.65 9.68
CA LEU A 442 -9.55 28.82 10.30
C LEU A 442 -9.16 28.60 11.75
N ARG A 443 -9.93 27.78 12.48
CA ARG A 443 -9.56 27.45 13.87
C ARG A 443 -8.38 26.49 13.93
N VAL A 444 -8.27 25.55 12.98
CA VAL A 444 -7.12 24.64 12.86
C VAL A 444 -5.88 25.33 12.30
N PHE A 445 -6.07 26.25 11.35
CA PHE A 445 -5.06 27.02 10.63
C PHE A 445 -5.40 28.52 10.66
N PRO A 446 -5.01 29.25 11.73
CA PRO A 446 -5.38 30.65 11.94
C PRO A 446 -4.97 31.61 10.81
N ASP A 447 -4.00 31.23 9.99
CA ASP A 447 -3.40 32.00 8.91
C ASP A 447 -3.76 31.50 7.49
N ALA A 448 -4.74 30.58 7.37
CA ALA A 448 -5.23 30.06 6.10
C ALA A 448 -5.74 31.15 5.12
N GLN A 449 -5.48 30.97 3.83
CA GLN A 449 -6.01 31.78 2.74
C GLN A 449 -6.98 30.96 1.88
N PHE A 450 -7.99 31.60 1.30
CA PHE A 450 -9.01 30.93 0.50
C PHE A 450 -9.04 31.48 -0.93
N ILE A 451 -9.20 30.60 -1.91
CA ILE A 451 -9.43 30.98 -3.30
C ILE A 451 -10.81 30.47 -3.67
N TYR A 452 -11.75 31.39 -3.86
CA TYR A 452 -13.10 31.07 -4.32
C TYR A 452 -13.12 30.98 -5.85
N LEU A 453 -13.49 29.81 -6.38
CA LEU A 453 -13.73 29.64 -7.81
C LEU A 453 -15.21 29.84 -8.14
N TYR A 454 -15.51 30.95 -8.80
CA TYR A 454 -16.82 31.24 -9.38
C TYR A 454 -16.98 30.57 -10.75
N ARG A 455 -18.15 30.02 -11.01
CA ARG A 455 -18.58 29.55 -12.33
C ARG A 455 -20.06 29.87 -12.50
N ASP A 456 -20.49 30.11 -13.74
CA ASP A 456 -21.91 30.32 -14.04
C ASP A 456 -22.79 29.27 -13.34
N PRO A 457 -23.79 29.69 -12.54
CA PRO A 457 -24.66 28.77 -11.83
C PRO A 457 -25.41 27.81 -12.76
N ARG A 458 -25.77 28.22 -13.97
CA ARG A 458 -26.51 27.37 -14.92
C ARG A 458 -25.66 26.18 -15.34
N GLU A 459 -24.40 26.43 -15.67
CA GLU A 459 -23.45 25.37 -16.00
C GLU A 459 -23.15 24.47 -14.79
N THR A 460 -22.99 25.07 -13.61
CA THR A 460 -22.63 24.33 -12.40
C THR A 460 -23.77 23.42 -11.95
N VAL A 461 -25.00 23.96 -11.83
CA VAL A 461 -26.21 23.21 -11.45
C VAL A 461 -26.53 22.13 -12.47
N SER A 462 -26.45 22.43 -13.78
CA SER A 462 -26.62 21.41 -14.82
C SER A 462 -25.57 20.29 -14.69
N SER A 463 -24.31 20.63 -14.43
CA SER A 463 -23.26 19.63 -14.24
C SER A 463 -23.43 18.81 -12.96
N MET A 464 -24.02 19.40 -11.91
CA MET A 464 -24.41 18.68 -10.70
C MET A 464 -25.58 17.71 -10.96
N LEU A 465 -26.57 18.11 -11.76
CA LEU A 465 -27.66 17.24 -12.20
C LEU A 465 -27.11 16.01 -12.94
N ASP A 466 -26.22 16.24 -13.92
CA ASP A 466 -25.56 15.15 -14.66
C ASP A 466 -24.75 14.25 -13.71
N ALA A 467 -24.06 14.82 -12.73
CA ALA A 467 -23.28 14.07 -11.74
C ALA A 467 -24.15 13.20 -10.81
N TRP A 468 -25.34 13.69 -10.42
CA TRP A 468 -26.30 12.89 -9.65
C TRP A 468 -26.87 11.73 -10.47
N ARG A 469 -27.14 11.95 -11.76
CA ARG A 469 -27.69 10.92 -12.65
C ARG A 469 -26.67 9.87 -13.06
N SER A 470 -25.39 10.24 -13.15
CA SER A 470 -24.34 9.32 -13.57
C SER A 470 -24.02 8.24 -12.53
N GLY A 471 -24.35 8.45 -11.26
CA GLY A 471 -23.97 7.56 -10.16
C GLY A 471 -22.47 7.58 -9.82
N GLY A 472 -21.62 8.18 -10.65
CA GLY A 472 -20.17 8.24 -10.45
C GLY A 472 -19.71 9.24 -9.37
N PHE A 473 -20.64 9.96 -8.74
CA PHE A 473 -20.37 10.96 -7.70
C PHE A 473 -21.16 10.72 -6.41
N VAL A 474 -21.61 9.47 -6.21
CA VAL A 474 -22.28 9.05 -4.98
C VAL A 474 -21.31 9.14 -3.81
N THR A 475 -21.68 9.91 -2.80
CA THR A 475 -20.86 10.12 -1.59
C THR A 475 -21.43 9.33 -0.42
N TYR A 476 -22.76 9.23 -0.31
CA TYR A 476 -23.44 8.49 0.74
C TYR A 476 -24.45 7.52 0.11
N PRO A 477 -24.02 6.28 -0.20
CA PRO A 477 -24.90 5.30 -0.83
C PRO A 477 -26.07 4.91 0.08
N ASP A 478 -25.81 4.82 1.39
CA ASP A 478 -26.76 4.39 2.42
C ASP A 478 -27.09 5.52 3.40
N LEU A 479 -27.40 6.73 2.91
CA LEU A 479 -27.74 7.88 3.77
C LEU A 479 -29.01 7.58 4.60
N PRO A 480 -28.95 7.54 5.95
CA PRO A 480 -30.08 7.05 6.75
C PRO A 480 -31.35 7.88 6.58
N GLY A 481 -32.44 7.24 6.15
CA GLY A 481 -33.75 7.88 5.96
C GLY A 481 -33.91 8.60 4.60
N TRP A 482 -32.89 8.63 3.76
CA TRP A 482 -33.01 9.09 2.38
C TRP A 482 -33.65 8.03 1.49
N THR A 483 -34.57 8.43 0.61
CA THR A 483 -35.34 7.50 -0.24
C THR A 483 -35.22 7.79 -1.74
N GLY A 484 -34.34 8.74 -2.13
CA GLY A 484 -34.09 9.09 -3.52
C GLY A 484 -32.92 8.32 -4.13
N LEU A 485 -32.40 8.79 -5.28
CA LEU A 485 -31.13 8.33 -5.82
C LEU A 485 -30.02 8.41 -4.76
N PRO A 486 -29.05 7.49 -4.70
CA PRO A 486 -27.95 7.54 -3.75
C PRO A 486 -27.31 8.93 -3.66
N TRP A 487 -27.13 9.45 -2.44
CA TRP A 487 -26.80 10.86 -2.25
C TRP A 487 -25.43 11.19 -2.85
N SER A 488 -25.42 12.13 -3.78
CA SER A 488 -24.21 12.53 -4.51
C SER A 488 -23.66 13.88 -4.04
N LEU A 489 -22.34 14.06 -4.18
CA LEU A 489 -21.62 15.30 -3.85
C LEU A 489 -21.64 15.59 -2.32
N LEU A 490 -21.70 16.86 -1.88
CA LEU A 490 -21.65 17.21 -0.46
C LEU A 490 -23.03 17.17 0.22
N LEU A 491 -23.11 16.75 1.48
CA LEU A 491 -24.32 16.78 2.29
C LEU A 491 -24.51 18.19 2.87
N VAL A 492 -25.64 18.83 2.58
CA VAL A 492 -25.93 20.19 3.05
C VAL A 492 -26.85 20.18 4.28
N PRO A 493 -26.77 21.19 5.17
CA PRO A 493 -27.76 21.35 6.24
C PRO A 493 -29.19 21.41 5.69
N GLY A 494 -30.12 20.76 6.38
CA GLY A 494 -31.54 20.72 5.98
C GLY A 494 -31.87 19.71 4.87
N TRP A 495 -30.94 18.83 4.48
CA TRP A 495 -31.17 17.86 3.40
C TRP A 495 -32.39 16.96 3.60
N ARG A 496 -32.82 16.72 4.84
CA ARG A 496 -33.99 15.90 5.17
C ARG A 496 -35.29 16.47 4.59
N ASP A 497 -35.36 17.79 4.40
CA ASP A 497 -36.52 18.46 3.77
C ASP A 497 -36.61 18.17 2.26
N LEU A 498 -35.56 17.57 1.69
CA LEU A 498 -35.46 17.19 0.29
C LEU A 498 -35.94 15.75 0.03
N ILE A 499 -36.29 15.00 1.06
CA ILE A 499 -36.81 13.63 0.91
C ILE A 499 -38.09 13.65 0.07
N GLY A 500 -38.10 12.85 -1.00
CA GLY A 500 -39.23 12.76 -1.93
C GLY A 500 -39.36 13.93 -2.91
N LYS A 501 -38.41 14.88 -2.93
CA LYS A 501 -38.39 15.98 -3.91
C LYS A 501 -37.82 15.54 -5.25
N PRO A 502 -38.22 16.17 -6.38
CA PRO A 502 -37.60 15.94 -7.68
C PRO A 502 -36.11 16.28 -7.67
N LEU A 503 -35.32 15.57 -8.48
CA LEU A 503 -33.86 15.71 -8.47
C LEU A 503 -33.38 17.15 -8.73
N ALA A 504 -34.01 17.89 -9.66
CA ALA A 504 -33.67 19.29 -9.88
C ALA A 504 -33.93 20.19 -8.66
N GLU A 505 -34.97 19.92 -7.85
CA GLU A 505 -35.21 20.63 -6.59
C GLU A 505 -34.13 20.28 -5.55
N VAL A 506 -33.72 19.01 -5.48
CA VAL A 506 -32.61 18.55 -4.62
C VAL A 506 -31.31 19.27 -4.99
N VAL A 507 -30.92 19.23 -6.26
CA VAL A 507 -29.65 19.78 -6.75
C VAL A 507 -29.59 21.30 -6.66
N THR A 508 -30.66 22.01 -7.04
CA THR A 508 -30.72 23.48 -6.92
C THR A 508 -30.65 23.92 -5.46
N THR A 509 -31.34 23.23 -4.55
CA THR A 509 -31.27 23.52 -3.12
C THR A 509 -29.89 23.19 -2.55
N GLN A 510 -29.31 22.04 -2.92
CA GLN A 510 -27.94 21.65 -2.54
C GLN A 510 -26.93 22.71 -2.97
N TRP A 511 -27.00 23.19 -4.21
CA TRP A 511 -26.12 24.24 -4.73
C TRP A 511 -26.33 25.58 -4.01
N ALA A 512 -27.58 26.02 -3.84
CA ALA A 512 -27.89 27.31 -3.23
C ALA A 512 -27.47 27.35 -1.75
N THR A 513 -27.77 26.30 -0.98
CA THR A 513 -27.37 26.19 0.42
C THR A 513 -25.84 26.15 0.57
N ALA A 514 -25.15 25.36 -0.26
CA ALA A 514 -23.70 25.29 -0.21
C ALA A 514 -23.04 26.64 -0.55
N THR A 515 -23.54 27.31 -1.57
CA THR A 515 -23.00 28.59 -2.05
C THR A 515 -23.26 29.70 -1.03
N ASN A 516 -24.47 29.80 -0.46
CA ASN A 516 -24.75 30.80 0.55
C ASN A 516 -23.87 30.64 1.79
N LEU A 517 -23.75 29.41 2.32
CA LEU A 517 -22.89 29.14 3.48
C LEU A 517 -21.42 29.43 3.21
N LEU A 518 -20.95 29.09 2.00
CA LEU A 518 -19.60 29.42 1.55
C LEU A 518 -19.37 30.94 1.52
N LEU A 519 -20.30 31.69 0.94
CA LEU A 519 -20.20 33.15 0.82
C LEU A 519 -20.32 33.85 2.18
N ASP A 520 -21.22 33.37 3.06
CA ASP A 520 -21.33 33.84 4.45
C ASP A 520 -19.97 33.70 5.16
N ASP A 521 -19.39 32.50 5.11
CA ASP A 521 -18.14 32.22 5.79
C ASP A 521 -16.92 32.96 5.17
N LEU A 522 -16.97 33.33 3.88
CA LEU A 522 -15.91 34.11 3.19
C LEU A 522 -16.03 35.62 3.44
N GLU A 523 -17.23 36.18 3.39
CA GLU A 523 -17.48 37.61 3.60
C GLU A 523 -17.16 38.05 5.04
N ASP A 524 -17.22 37.12 6.00
CA ASP A 524 -16.77 37.32 7.38
C ASP A 524 -15.23 37.46 7.52
N LEU A 525 -14.47 37.17 6.47
CA LEU A 525 -13.00 37.21 6.50
C LEU A 525 -12.43 38.57 6.06
N PRO A 526 -11.27 38.98 6.62
CA PRO A 526 -10.53 40.11 6.11
C PRO A 526 -10.21 39.99 4.60
N PRO A 527 -10.26 41.09 3.82
CA PRO A 527 -10.02 41.09 2.37
C PRO A 527 -8.70 40.44 1.89
N ASP A 528 -7.67 40.38 2.74
CA ASP A 528 -6.37 39.77 2.42
C ASP A 528 -6.34 38.25 2.63
N ARG A 529 -7.40 37.68 3.22
CA ARG A 529 -7.52 36.25 3.53
C ARG A 529 -8.19 35.45 2.42
N TRP A 530 -8.79 36.09 1.44
CA TRP A 530 -9.37 35.39 0.31
C TRP A 530 -9.39 36.21 -0.97
N CYS A 531 -9.49 35.53 -2.11
CA CYS A 531 -9.72 36.18 -3.40
C CYS A 531 -10.63 35.31 -4.27
N VAL A 532 -11.10 35.89 -5.38
CA VAL A 532 -11.99 35.23 -6.34
C VAL A 532 -11.29 35.07 -7.68
N ILE A 533 -11.60 33.97 -8.37
CA ILE A 533 -11.31 33.72 -9.79
C ILE A 533 -12.55 33.14 -10.43
N SER A 534 -12.83 33.47 -11.69
CA SER A 534 -13.86 32.76 -12.47
C SER A 534 -13.29 31.67 -13.35
N TYR A 535 -14.08 30.62 -13.60
CA TYR A 535 -13.72 29.56 -14.54
C TYR A 535 -13.43 30.10 -15.95
N ASP A 536 -14.19 31.10 -16.41
CA ASP A 536 -13.99 31.71 -17.72
C ASP A 536 -12.69 32.52 -17.80
N GLN A 537 -12.33 33.26 -16.75
CA GLN A 537 -11.02 33.95 -16.69
C GLN A 537 -9.87 32.94 -16.67
N LEU A 538 -10.02 31.84 -15.93
CA LEU A 538 -9.03 30.77 -15.89
C LEU A 538 -8.81 30.16 -17.29
N LEU A 539 -9.87 29.97 -18.08
CA LEU A 539 -9.73 29.44 -19.44
C LEU A 539 -9.26 30.48 -20.45
N GLY A 540 -9.66 31.74 -20.30
CA GLY A 540 -9.35 32.82 -21.24
C GLY A 540 -7.92 33.31 -21.15
N ASP A 541 -7.37 33.45 -19.94
CA ASP A 541 -5.98 33.83 -19.71
C ASP A 541 -5.38 33.09 -18.50
N PRO A 542 -5.12 31.77 -18.64
CA PRO A 542 -4.66 30.95 -17.53
C PRO A 542 -3.33 31.44 -16.96
N HIS A 543 -2.46 32.01 -17.79
CA HIS A 543 -1.14 32.45 -17.36
C HIS A 543 -1.24 33.67 -16.43
N SER A 544 -1.92 34.73 -16.88
CA SER A 544 -2.11 35.94 -16.08
C SER A 544 -2.87 35.66 -14.78
N GLU A 545 -3.86 34.77 -14.83
CA GLU A 545 -4.61 34.39 -13.63
C GLU A 545 -3.75 33.59 -12.63
N MET A 546 -2.88 32.69 -13.09
CA MET A 546 -1.94 32.00 -12.17
C MET A 546 -0.92 32.97 -11.57
N GLU A 547 -0.41 33.94 -12.33
CA GLU A 547 0.47 34.98 -11.78
C GLU A 547 -0.24 35.83 -10.71
N ARG A 548 -1.50 36.22 -10.97
CA ARG A 548 -2.33 36.97 -10.01
C ARG A 548 -2.59 36.18 -8.73
N LEU A 549 -2.97 34.91 -8.85
CA LEU A 549 -3.22 34.04 -7.69
C LEU A 549 -1.92 33.74 -6.92
N ALA A 550 -0.81 33.53 -7.62
CA ALA A 550 0.51 33.36 -6.99
C ALA A 550 0.94 34.61 -6.22
N ALA A 551 0.69 35.81 -6.77
CA ALA A 551 0.94 37.08 -6.09
C ALA A 551 0.07 37.24 -4.82
N PHE A 552 -1.23 36.94 -4.90
CA PHE A 552 -2.13 36.93 -3.75
C PHE A 552 -1.68 35.94 -2.66
N ALA A 553 -1.34 34.72 -3.08
CA ALA A 553 -0.86 33.66 -2.21
C ALA A 553 0.58 33.88 -1.73
N LYS A 554 1.31 34.87 -2.27
CA LYS A 554 2.73 35.13 -1.99
C LYS A 554 3.58 33.86 -2.18
N VAL A 555 3.42 33.21 -3.33
CA VAL A 555 4.19 32.03 -3.75
C VAL A 555 4.83 32.29 -5.12
N GLY A 556 5.95 31.64 -5.40
CA GLY A 556 6.63 31.69 -6.67
C GLY A 556 5.82 31.03 -7.79
N TRP A 557 5.99 31.54 -9.01
CA TRP A 557 5.44 30.97 -10.22
C TRP A 557 6.49 31.02 -11.32
N ASP A 558 6.91 29.86 -11.82
CA ASP A 558 7.96 29.69 -12.82
C ASP A 558 7.49 28.87 -14.02
N THR A 559 6.20 28.52 -14.05
CA THR A 559 5.61 27.67 -15.08
C THR A 559 4.94 28.53 -16.15
N ARG A 560 5.41 28.38 -17.39
CA ARG A 560 4.76 29.00 -18.55
C ARG A 560 3.59 28.13 -19.00
N LEU A 561 2.41 28.73 -19.17
CA LEU A 561 1.21 28.05 -19.66
C LEU A 561 0.98 28.53 -21.10
N GLU A 562 1.18 27.64 -22.08
CA GLU A 562 0.95 27.92 -23.50
C GLU A 562 -0.20 27.04 -24.01
N GLY A 563 -1.18 27.62 -24.70
CA GLY A 563 -2.32 26.91 -25.27
C GLY A 563 -3.48 26.68 -24.31
N GLU A 564 -4.45 25.86 -24.74
CA GLU A 564 -5.60 25.47 -23.92
C GLU A 564 -5.18 24.56 -22.76
N LEU A 565 -5.76 24.79 -21.59
CA LEU A 565 -5.53 23.91 -20.44
C LEU A 565 -6.09 22.50 -20.70
N PRO A 566 -5.38 21.43 -20.29
CA PRO A 566 -5.88 20.07 -20.43
C PRO A 566 -7.16 19.86 -19.62
N HIS A 567 -8.02 18.93 -20.06
CA HIS A 567 -9.20 18.55 -19.30
C HIS A 567 -8.80 17.99 -17.93
N SER A 568 -9.56 18.38 -16.90
CA SER A 568 -9.34 17.84 -15.55
C SER A 568 -9.73 16.35 -15.47
N ARG A 569 -9.13 15.61 -14.55
CA ARG A 569 -9.45 14.19 -14.30
C ARG A 569 -10.91 13.90 -13.90
N THR A 570 -11.69 14.93 -13.57
CA THR A 570 -13.09 14.82 -13.10
C THR A 570 -14.12 15.29 -14.13
N THR A 571 -13.71 15.47 -15.39
CA THR A 571 -14.55 15.96 -16.48
C THR A 571 -15.47 14.84 -16.96
N LEU A 572 -16.79 15.08 -16.98
CA LEU A 572 -17.80 14.08 -17.39
C LEU A 572 -17.96 14.04 -18.92
N ASP A 573 -18.11 15.22 -19.54
CA ASP A 573 -18.09 15.39 -20.99
C ASP A 573 -17.33 16.68 -21.31
N SER A 574 -16.88 16.84 -22.56
CA SER A 574 -16.19 18.04 -23.03
C SER A 574 -16.99 19.32 -22.72
N PRO A 575 -16.33 20.37 -22.18
CA PRO A 575 -16.99 21.63 -21.88
C PRO A 575 -17.51 22.28 -23.17
N HIS A 576 -18.80 22.65 -23.18
CA HIS A 576 -19.43 23.42 -24.26
C HIS A 576 -20.30 24.51 -23.61
N PRO A 577 -20.25 25.78 -24.08
CA PRO A 577 -20.97 26.90 -23.45
C PRO A 577 -22.47 26.66 -23.26
N ASP A 578 -23.10 26.01 -24.24
CA ASP A 578 -24.54 25.73 -24.22
C ASP A 578 -24.90 24.35 -23.68
N LYS A 579 -23.94 23.62 -23.07
CA LYS A 579 -24.20 22.25 -22.56
C LYS A 579 -25.36 22.24 -21.55
N TRP A 580 -25.45 23.28 -20.72
CA TRP A 580 -26.48 23.37 -19.70
C TRP A 580 -27.91 23.43 -20.26
N MET A 581 -28.07 23.82 -21.53
CA MET A 581 -29.39 23.87 -22.19
C MET A 581 -30.05 22.49 -22.25
N ARG A 582 -29.28 21.39 -22.17
CA ARG A 582 -29.81 20.02 -22.10
C ARG A 582 -30.71 19.78 -20.89
N ASN A 583 -30.49 20.51 -19.81
CA ASN A 583 -31.23 20.40 -18.55
C ASN A 583 -32.12 21.63 -18.28
N ALA A 584 -32.21 22.58 -19.22
CA ALA A 584 -32.93 23.84 -19.01
C ALA A 584 -34.40 23.63 -18.63
N ASP A 585 -35.11 22.76 -19.33
CA ASP A 585 -36.54 22.49 -19.09
C ASP A 585 -36.83 21.93 -17.69
N GLU A 586 -35.88 21.22 -17.09
CA GLU A 586 -36.03 20.66 -15.73
C GLU A 586 -35.56 21.64 -14.65
N MET A 587 -34.63 22.52 -14.98
CA MET A 587 -34.09 23.54 -14.08
C MET A 587 -35.02 24.76 -13.98
N GLU A 588 -35.64 25.18 -15.08
CA GLU A 588 -36.47 26.39 -15.17
C GLU A 588 -37.57 26.44 -14.09
N PRO A 589 -38.35 25.36 -13.83
CA PRO A 589 -39.42 25.39 -12.81
C PRO A 589 -38.94 25.58 -11.37
N VAL A 590 -37.66 25.32 -11.09
CA VAL A 590 -37.08 25.39 -9.75
C VAL A 590 -35.98 26.44 -9.64
N TRP A 591 -35.73 27.20 -10.71
CA TRP A 591 -34.61 28.14 -10.80
C TRP A 591 -34.70 29.29 -9.79
N ASP A 592 -35.91 29.69 -9.38
CA ASP A 592 -36.13 30.71 -8.35
C ASP A 592 -35.37 30.42 -7.04
N ARG A 593 -35.09 29.14 -6.75
CA ARG A 593 -34.29 28.72 -5.58
C ARG A 593 -32.82 29.11 -5.68
N VAL A 594 -32.32 29.27 -6.90
CA VAL A 594 -30.92 29.57 -7.23
C VAL A 594 -30.72 31.08 -7.38
N VAL A 595 -31.73 31.81 -7.85
CA VAL A 595 -31.64 33.24 -8.26
C VAL A 595 -30.93 34.12 -7.21
N GLN A 596 -31.33 34.03 -5.94
CA GLN A 596 -30.74 34.87 -4.89
C GLN A 596 -29.26 34.54 -4.64
N ALA A 597 -28.93 33.25 -4.51
CA ALA A 597 -27.56 32.81 -4.31
C ALA A 597 -26.67 33.08 -5.54
N ALA A 598 -27.23 32.95 -6.75
CA ALA A 598 -26.57 33.27 -8.01
C ALA A 598 -26.25 34.75 -8.15
N ALA A 599 -27.22 35.63 -7.87
CA ALA A 599 -27.01 37.08 -7.88
C ALA A 599 -25.90 37.47 -6.90
N ARG A 600 -25.96 36.95 -5.66
CA ARG A 600 -24.92 37.21 -4.65
C ARG A 600 -23.54 36.69 -5.08
N ALA A 601 -23.46 35.46 -5.59
CA ALA A 601 -22.21 34.90 -6.09
C ALA A 601 -21.61 35.72 -7.24
N HIS A 602 -22.47 36.23 -8.13
CA HIS A 602 -22.08 37.13 -9.21
C HIS A 602 -21.58 38.47 -8.67
N ASP A 603 -22.27 39.08 -7.70
CA ASP A 603 -21.87 40.36 -7.09
C ASP A 603 -20.50 40.26 -6.40
N VAL A 604 -20.27 39.17 -5.66
CA VAL A 604 -18.97 38.86 -5.02
C VAL A 604 -17.86 38.69 -6.07
N PHE A 605 -18.16 38.03 -7.18
CA PHE A 605 -17.24 37.89 -8.30
C PHE A 605 -16.97 39.24 -9.01
N ALA A 606 -18.00 40.05 -9.24
CA ALA A 606 -17.90 41.31 -9.96
C ALA A 606 -17.17 42.41 -9.16
N ALA A 607 -17.23 42.33 -7.83
CA ALA A 607 -16.60 43.29 -6.91
C ALA A 607 -15.86 42.56 -5.77
N PRO A 608 -14.74 41.85 -6.06
CA PRO A 608 -13.99 41.14 -5.05
C PRO A 608 -13.36 42.11 -4.02
N PRO A 609 -13.09 41.66 -2.78
CA PRO A 609 -12.47 42.50 -1.76
C PRO A 609 -11.15 43.11 -2.23
N ARG A 610 -10.97 44.43 -2.10
CA ARG A 610 -9.76 45.14 -2.56
C ARG A 610 -8.64 45.02 -1.53
N THR A 611 -7.52 44.40 -1.89
CA THR A 611 -6.24 44.57 -1.18
C THR A 611 -5.54 45.85 -1.65
N GLU A 612 -5.06 46.71 -0.76
CA GLU A 612 -4.23 47.86 -1.17
C GLU A 612 -3.04 47.40 -2.03
N PRO A 613 -2.72 48.10 -3.12
CA PRO A 613 -1.63 47.71 -4.01
C PRO A 613 -0.27 47.91 -3.31
N VAL A 614 0.54 46.85 -3.28
CA VAL A 614 1.96 46.95 -2.90
C VAL A 614 2.67 47.81 -3.94
N ARG A 615 3.16 49.00 -3.54
CA ARG A 615 3.95 49.88 -4.39
C ARG A 615 5.22 49.17 -4.86
N ALA A 616 5.37 49.04 -6.17
CA ALA A 616 6.62 48.67 -6.80
C ALA A 616 7.70 49.71 -6.47
N SER A 617 8.80 49.27 -5.85
CA SER A 617 10.00 50.08 -5.68
C SER A 617 10.85 49.95 -6.95
N ALA A 618 10.97 51.04 -7.69
CA ALA A 618 11.93 51.21 -8.77
C ALA A 618 13.10 52.12 -8.31
N THR A 619 14.31 51.59 -8.50
CA THR A 619 15.59 52.24 -8.83
C THR A 619 16.25 53.27 -7.89
N ALA A 620 17.51 52.98 -7.50
CA ALA A 620 18.68 53.85 -7.72
C ALA A 620 20.03 53.12 -7.44
N ASP A 621 20.64 52.63 -8.53
CA ASP A 621 22.02 52.84 -8.99
C ASP A 621 23.20 53.04 -8.00
N ARG A 622 24.25 52.20 -8.16
CA ARG A 622 25.64 52.61 -8.50
C ARG A 622 26.51 51.40 -8.89
N GLY A 623 27.11 51.46 -10.09
CA GLY A 623 28.14 50.55 -10.64
C GLY A 623 29.44 50.48 -9.81
N THR A 624 30.44 49.66 -10.14
CA THR A 624 31.02 49.37 -11.46
C THR A 624 31.94 48.12 -11.44
N ASP A 625 32.01 47.46 -12.59
CA ASP A 625 33.12 46.70 -13.19
C ASP A 625 33.76 45.47 -12.50
N GLY A 626 33.73 44.37 -13.27
CA GLY A 626 34.48 43.14 -13.01
C GLY A 626 34.09 41.99 -13.94
N ARG A 627 34.18 42.18 -15.26
CA ARG A 627 34.01 41.09 -16.24
C ARG A 627 35.16 40.08 -16.10
N SER A 628 34.85 38.84 -15.74
CA SER A 628 35.59 37.68 -16.24
C SER A 628 34.62 36.56 -16.62
N ARG A 629 34.67 36.19 -17.90
CA ARG A 629 33.98 35.06 -18.50
C ARG A 629 34.51 33.77 -17.88
N ILE A 630 33.62 32.91 -17.38
CA ILE A 630 33.89 31.47 -17.30
C ILE A 630 32.76 30.75 -18.04
N THR A 631 33.20 30.06 -19.08
CA THR A 631 32.54 29.13 -19.97
C THR A 631 31.69 28.10 -19.24
N THR A 632 30.46 27.88 -19.72
CA THR A 632 29.61 26.73 -19.38
C THR A 632 30.28 25.44 -19.83
N ALA A 633 30.93 24.75 -18.89
CA ALA A 633 31.25 23.34 -19.02
C ALA A 633 30.00 22.54 -18.65
N THR A 634 29.45 21.83 -19.63
CA THR A 634 28.49 20.74 -19.44
C THR A 634 29.13 19.67 -18.55
N ALA A 635 28.59 19.50 -17.34
CA ALA A 635 28.87 18.33 -16.51
C ALA A 635 27.92 17.19 -16.91
N PRO A 636 28.40 15.93 -16.94
CA PRO A 636 27.76 14.82 -17.61
C PRO A 636 26.56 14.26 -16.83
N ASP A 637 25.70 13.54 -17.54
CA ASP A 637 24.55 12.79 -17.02
C ASP A 637 24.86 12.12 -15.67
N ALA A 638 24.07 12.47 -14.65
CA ALA A 638 24.03 11.69 -13.43
C ALA A 638 23.45 10.30 -13.77
N PRO A 639 24.13 9.20 -13.41
CA PRO A 639 23.60 7.86 -13.64
C PRO A 639 22.32 7.66 -12.81
N PRO A 640 21.44 6.73 -13.21
CA PRO A 640 20.19 6.46 -12.51
C PRO A 640 20.45 6.19 -11.02
N GLU A 641 19.63 6.78 -10.14
CA GLU A 641 19.74 6.61 -8.68
C GLU A 641 19.70 5.12 -8.30
N GLU A 642 20.81 4.62 -7.75
CA GLU A 642 20.91 3.25 -7.24
C GLU A 642 19.97 3.02 -6.06
N VAL A 643 19.06 2.05 -6.20
CA VAL A 643 18.11 1.60 -5.16
C VAL A 643 18.85 1.03 -3.93
N PHE A 644 20.08 0.53 -4.12
CA PHE A 644 20.97 -0.02 -3.08
C PHE A 644 22.37 0.57 -3.21
N GLY A 645 22.60 1.77 -2.69
CA GLY A 645 23.92 2.40 -2.68
C GLY A 645 24.72 2.02 -1.44
N SER A 646 26.06 2.00 -1.54
CA SER A 646 26.93 2.00 -0.35
C SER A 646 28.08 2.98 -0.54
N SER A 647 28.60 3.52 0.56
CA SER A 647 29.82 4.31 0.60
C SER A 647 30.78 3.69 1.60
N HIS A 648 32.07 3.68 1.32
CA HIS A 648 33.05 3.05 2.20
C HIS A 648 34.37 3.83 2.20
N THR A 649 35.21 3.58 3.20
CA THR A 649 36.61 4.02 3.15
C THR A 649 37.39 3.18 2.15
N THR A 650 38.44 3.75 1.54
CA THR A 650 39.38 2.98 0.70
C THR A 650 40.10 1.89 1.50
N SER A 651 40.23 2.05 2.81
CA SER A 651 40.81 1.04 3.71
C SER A 651 39.93 -0.20 3.90
N PHE A 652 38.62 -0.14 3.66
CA PHE A 652 37.72 -1.27 3.92
C PHE A 652 38.00 -2.47 2.99
N PRO A 653 37.96 -2.34 1.65
CA PRO A 653 38.31 -3.46 0.76
C PRO A 653 39.78 -3.90 0.95
N ALA A 654 40.70 -2.97 1.21
CA ALA A 654 42.11 -3.31 1.47
C ALA A 654 42.28 -4.21 2.70
N LEU A 655 41.52 -3.95 3.77
CA LEU A 655 41.53 -4.79 4.98
C LEU A 655 40.95 -6.19 4.70
N LEU A 656 39.86 -6.30 3.92
CA LEU A 656 39.31 -7.60 3.53
C LEU A 656 40.35 -8.43 2.76
N ALA A 657 41.07 -7.80 1.82
CA ALA A 657 42.13 -8.44 1.07
C ALA A 657 43.33 -8.84 1.96
N GLU A 658 43.78 -7.96 2.86
CA GLU A 658 44.90 -8.23 3.79
C GLU A 658 44.59 -9.40 4.73
N LEU A 659 43.35 -9.49 5.20
CA LEU A 659 42.89 -10.53 6.12
C LEU A 659 42.43 -11.81 5.39
N GLU A 660 42.50 -11.83 4.06
CA GLU A 660 42.02 -12.92 3.20
C GLU A 660 40.60 -13.37 3.57
N THR A 661 39.69 -12.42 3.78
CA THR A 661 38.32 -12.67 4.25
C THR A 661 37.29 -11.89 3.46
N SER A 662 36.07 -12.41 3.44
CA SER A 662 34.85 -11.67 3.12
C SER A 662 33.98 -11.54 4.38
N LEU A 663 32.95 -10.70 4.31
CA LEU A 663 31.95 -10.59 5.38
C LEU A 663 30.57 -10.88 4.82
N LEU A 664 29.75 -11.59 5.61
CA LEU A 664 28.32 -11.70 5.42
C LEU A 664 27.60 -10.85 6.46
N VAL A 665 26.55 -10.17 6.01
CA VAL A 665 25.72 -9.31 6.84
C VAL A 665 24.25 -9.64 6.55
N SER A 666 23.48 -9.90 7.59
CA SER A 666 22.04 -10.18 7.47
C SER A 666 21.19 -8.95 7.77
N THR A 667 20.09 -8.80 7.04
CA THR A 667 19.12 -7.69 7.20
C THR A 667 17.71 -8.27 7.23
N TYR A 668 17.08 -8.30 8.41
CA TYR A 668 15.82 -9.07 8.54
C TYR A 668 14.61 -8.32 7.99
N GLN A 669 14.64 -6.97 7.99
CA GLN A 669 13.54 -6.13 7.49
C GLN A 669 13.53 -6.07 5.97
N THR A 670 14.71 -5.90 5.34
CA THR A 670 14.79 -5.84 3.88
C THR A 670 14.89 -7.23 3.23
N GLY A 671 15.17 -8.28 4.01
CA GLY A 671 15.19 -9.66 3.52
C GLY A 671 16.46 -10.04 2.75
N HIS A 672 17.62 -9.47 3.10
CA HIS A 672 18.87 -9.71 2.38
C HIS A 672 19.96 -10.32 3.25
N LEU A 673 20.68 -11.27 2.67
CA LEU A 673 22.03 -11.65 3.07
C LEU A 673 23.00 -10.94 2.12
N ILE A 674 23.87 -10.10 2.66
CA ILE A 674 24.75 -9.22 1.90
C ILE A 674 26.19 -9.67 2.11
N ALA A 675 26.90 -9.98 1.02
CA ALA A 675 28.32 -10.28 1.06
C ALA A 675 29.15 -9.04 0.68
N PHE A 676 30.03 -8.62 1.60
CA PHE A 676 31.09 -7.65 1.33
C PHE A 676 32.35 -8.39 0.88
N ARG A 677 32.75 -8.13 -0.36
CA ARG A 677 33.84 -8.81 -1.06
C ARG A 677 34.78 -7.77 -1.64
N GLU A 678 36.08 -8.04 -1.62
CA GLU A 678 37.03 -7.23 -2.38
C GLU A 678 37.10 -7.77 -3.82
N ALA A 679 37.07 -6.87 -4.79
CA ALA A 679 37.21 -7.18 -6.20
C ALA A 679 37.97 -6.06 -6.90
N ASP A 680 39.16 -6.35 -7.46
CA ASP A 680 39.97 -5.39 -8.21
C ASP A 680 40.22 -4.05 -7.48
N GLY A 681 40.42 -4.09 -6.17
CA GLY A 681 40.66 -2.93 -5.32
C GLY A 681 39.41 -2.14 -4.91
N VAL A 682 38.21 -2.58 -5.30
CA VAL A 682 36.93 -1.98 -4.92
C VAL A 682 36.08 -2.91 -4.06
N LEU A 683 35.16 -2.33 -3.28
CA LEU A 683 34.22 -3.09 -2.47
C LEU A 683 33.04 -3.56 -3.33
N ASN A 684 32.94 -4.85 -3.57
CA ASN A 684 31.76 -5.49 -4.14
C ASN A 684 30.76 -5.82 -3.01
N THR A 685 29.53 -5.33 -3.16
CA THR A 685 28.42 -5.61 -2.24
C THR A 685 27.40 -6.47 -2.96
N HIS A 686 27.28 -7.74 -2.56
CA HIS A 686 26.49 -8.74 -3.26
C HIS A 686 25.28 -9.18 -2.48
N PHE A 687 24.10 -9.10 -3.08
CA PHE A 687 22.84 -9.32 -2.40
C PHE A 687 22.27 -10.70 -2.74
N ARG A 688 21.80 -11.40 -1.71
CA ARG A 688 21.02 -12.64 -1.80
C ARG A 688 19.76 -12.51 -0.98
N GLN A 689 18.64 -12.96 -1.51
CA GLN A 689 17.34 -12.79 -0.90
C GLN A 689 17.00 -13.99 -0.01
N PHE A 690 16.65 -13.71 1.24
CA PHE A 690 16.18 -14.71 2.19
C PHE A 690 14.99 -14.16 3.00
N PRO A 691 14.05 -15.00 3.47
CA PRO A 691 12.93 -14.54 4.30
C PRO A 691 13.39 -14.11 5.70
N SER A 692 13.61 -12.82 5.91
CA SER A 692 14.08 -12.25 7.19
C SER A 692 15.33 -12.98 7.76
N PRO A 693 16.48 -12.92 7.08
CA PRO A 693 17.72 -13.50 7.57
C PRO A 693 18.15 -12.80 8.87
N MET A 694 18.52 -13.60 9.86
CA MET A 694 18.85 -13.14 11.21
C MET A 694 20.24 -13.66 11.62
N GLY A 695 20.36 -14.46 12.67
CA GLY A 695 21.65 -14.99 13.12
C GLY A 695 22.31 -15.91 12.08
N MET A 696 23.64 -15.96 12.10
CA MET A 696 24.45 -16.80 11.21
C MET A 696 25.59 -17.46 11.97
N ALA A 697 25.98 -18.67 11.55
CA ALA A 697 27.15 -19.36 12.10
C ALA A 697 27.90 -20.12 11.02
N ARG A 698 29.22 -20.25 11.17
CA ARG A 698 30.05 -21.08 10.30
C ARG A 698 30.84 -22.10 11.10
N HIS A 699 30.95 -23.31 10.57
CA HIS A 699 31.87 -24.34 11.05
C HIS A 699 32.47 -25.11 9.87
N GLY A 700 33.76 -24.90 9.61
CA GLY A 700 34.45 -25.50 8.47
C GLY A 700 33.77 -25.14 7.13
N GLN A 701 33.22 -26.16 6.46
CA GLN A 701 32.51 -26.05 5.18
C GLN A 701 31.01 -25.77 5.32
N TYR A 702 30.49 -25.68 6.55
CA TYR A 702 29.07 -25.46 6.81
C TYR A 702 28.80 -24.02 7.19
N LEU A 703 27.76 -23.44 6.60
CA LEU A 703 27.18 -22.15 6.96
C LEU A 703 25.74 -22.39 7.39
N ALA A 704 25.35 -21.95 8.57
CA ALA A 704 23.96 -21.96 9.03
C ALA A 704 23.41 -20.53 9.02
N LEU A 705 22.19 -20.37 8.51
CA LEU A 705 21.44 -19.12 8.49
C LEU A 705 20.07 -19.34 9.15
N GLY A 706 19.77 -18.57 10.19
CA GLY A 706 18.42 -18.47 10.72
C GLY A 706 17.57 -17.50 9.90
N THR A 707 16.38 -17.93 9.49
CA THR A 707 15.38 -17.12 8.78
C THR A 707 14.15 -16.93 9.68
N ARG A 708 13.08 -16.30 9.19
CA ARG A 708 11.82 -16.13 9.95
C ARG A 708 11.29 -17.43 10.54
N ALA A 709 11.37 -18.54 9.80
CA ALA A 709 10.70 -19.79 10.15
C ALA A 709 11.56 -21.04 9.97
N GLU A 710 12.83 -20.88 9.59
CA GLU A 710 13.72 -21.98 9.25
C GLU A 710 15.15 -21.75 9.73
N VAL A 711 15.91 -22.83 9.86
CA VAL A 711 17.36 -22.78 9.84
C VAL A 711 17.85 -23.51 8.60
N VAL A 712 18.54 -22.79 7.72
CA VAL A 712 19.09 -23.33 6.48
C VAL A 712 20.58 -23.59 6.69
N VAL A 713 21.00 -24.84 6.47
CA VAL A 713 22.40 -25.25 6.51
C VAL A 713 22.90 -25.44 5.08
N PHE A 714 23.88 -24.64 4.72
CA PHE A 714 24.60 -24.68 3.46
C PHE A 714 25.89 -25.46 3.62
N HIS A 715 26.30 -26.12 2.53
CA HIS A 715 27.59 -26.77 2.41
C HIS A 715 28.39 -26.11 1.29
N ASN A 716 29.64 -25.74 1.57
CA ASN A 716 30.54 -25.16 0.60
C ASN A 716 31.05 -26.22 -0.39
N GLN A 717 30.79 -25.98 -1.68
CA GLN A 717 31.14 -26.83 -2.80
C GLN A 717 31.79 -25.98 -3.89
N PRO A 718 33.08 -25.62 -3.75
CA PRO A 718 33.75 -24.73 -4.68
C PRO A 718 33.81 -25.30 -6.10
N GLN A 719 33.70 -26.63 -6.27
CA GLN A 719 33.62 -27.23 -7.60
C GLN A 719 32.40 -26.72 -8.37
N SER A 720 31.27 -26.41 -7.73
CA SER A 720 30.03 -25.99 -8.39
C SER A 720 30.08 -24.58 -8.99
N VAL A 721 31.14 -23.80 -8.75
CA VAL A 721 31.30 -22.43 -9.26
C VAL A 721 31.17 -22.36 -10.78
N HIS A 722 31.70 -23.34 -11.53
CA HIS A 722 31.63 -23.34 -13.00
C HIS A 722 30.21 -23.49 -13.56
N ARG A 723 29.24 -23.86 -12.71
CA ARG A 723 27.82 -23.98 -13.06
C ARG A 723 27.01 -22.73 -12.73
N LEU A 724 27.62 -21.73 -12.10
CA LEU A 724 27.00 -20.43 -11.91
C LEU A 724 26.82 -19.75 -13.27
N ALA A 725 25.72 -19.02 -13.45
CA ALA A 725 25.45 -18.26 -14.67
C ALA A 725 26.54 -17.22 -14.97
N ASP A 726 27.14 -16.67 -13.91
CA ASP A 726 28.39 -15.92 -13.96
C ASP A 726 29.42 -16.65 -13.07
N PRO A 727 30.38 -17.37 -13.65
CA PRO A 727 31.37 -18.10 -12.86
C PRO A 727 32.32 -17.19 -12.07
N GLY A 728 32.40 -15.88 -12.39
CA GLY A 728 33.08 -14.85 -11.60
C GLY A 728 34.48 -15.23 -11.05
N PRO A 729 35.00 -14.47 -10.06
CA PRO A 729 36.21 -14.87 -9.31
C PRO A 729 35.86 -15.71 -8.06
N HIS A 730 34.77 -16.47 -8.07
CA HIS A 730 34.26 -17.16 -6.89
C HIS A 730 35.22 -18.24 -6.37
N ASP A 731 35.57 -18.18 -5.08
CA ASP A 731 36.43 -19.16 -4.39
C ASP A 731 35.67 -20.09 -3.44
N ALA A 732 34.36 -19.88 -3.30
CA ALA A 732 33.44 -20.72 -2.53
C ALA A 732 32.02 -20.66 -3.10
N CYS A 733 31.26 -21.74 -2.94
CA CYS A 733 29.85 -21.81 -3.33
C CYS A 733 29.06 -22.57 -2.27
N PHE A 734 28.31 -21.85 -1.44
CA PHE A 734 27.49 -22.40 -0.37
C PHE A 734 26.13 -22.80 -0.92
N ILE A 735 25.90 -24.11 -1.01
CA ILE A 735 24.66 -24.69 -1.55
C ILE A 735 23.79 -25.19 -0.41
N PRO A 736 22.49 -24.87 -0.36
CA PRO A 736 21.59 -25.35 0.70
C PRO A 736 21.51 -26.88 0.67
N ARG A 737 21.67 -27.52 1.84
CA ARG A 737 21.63 -28.99 1.98
C ARG A 737 20.60 -29.48 2.97
N THR A 738 20.35 -28.71 4.02
CA THR A 738 19.34 -29.04 5.03
C THR A 738 18.56 -27.78 5.38
N ALA A 739 17.24 -27.88 5.49
CA ALA A 739 16.39 -26.84 6.02
C ALA A 739 15.55 -27.43 7.15
N TYR A 740 15.64 -26.86 8.34
CA TYR A 740 14.82 -27.25 9.49
C TYR A 740 13.70 -26.25 9.65
N THR A 741 12.45 -26.72 9.61
CA THR A 741 11.29 -25.86 9.88
C THR A 741 11.12 -25.66 11.37
N THR A 742 11.39 -24.45 11.85
CA THR A 742 11.35 -24.11 13.27
C THR A 742 10.11 -23.32 13.67
N GLY A 743 9.43 -22.71 12.71
CA GLY A 743 8.42 -21.67 12.98
C GLY A 743 9.06 -20.38 13.48
N ASP A 744 8.25 -19.37 13.80
CA ASP A 744 8.75 -18.06 14.24
C ASP A 744 9.25 -18.11 15.69
N ILE A 745 10.47 -18.63 15.89
CA ILE A 745 11.14 -18.71 17.20
C ILE A 745 12.09 -17.52 17.46
N ARG A 746 12.15 -16.55 16.53
CA ARG A 746 13.05 -15.38 16.58
C ARG A 746 14.51 -15.75 16.84
N ILE A 747 15.11 -16.40 15.84
CA ILE A 747 16.48 -16.89 15.87
C ILE A 747 17.48 -15.72 15.92
N HIS A 748 17.94 -15.35 17.12
CA HIS A 748 18.72 -14.10 17.30
C HIS A 748 20.21 -14.25 17.02
N ASP A 749 20.78 -15.39 17.35
CA ASP A 749 22.20 -15.67 17.20
C ASP A 749 22.35 -17.18 17.01
N LEU A 750 23.37 -17.59 16.27
CA LEU A 750 23.71 -18.99 16.07
C LEU A 750 25.20 -19.16 16.34
N ALA A 751 25.55 -20.33 16.85
CA ALA A 751 26.93 -20.78 16.89
C ALA A 751 26.97 -22.29 16.68
N TYR A 752 28.09 -22.81 16.20
CA TYR A 752 28.34 -24.25 16.24
C TYR A 752 29.03 -24.60 17.55
N ALA A 753 28.58 -25.69 18.17
CA ALA A 753 29.20 -26.30 19.33
C ALA A 753 28.98 -27.81 19.26
N GLY A 754 30.03 -28.62 19.47
CA GLY A 754 29.98 -30.06 19.29
C GLY A 754 29.70 -30.49 17.85
N GLY A 755 29.99 -29.63 16.86
CA GLY A 755 29.72 -29.87 15.44
C GLY A 755 28.25 -29.71 15.01
N GLU A 756 27.33 -29.32 15.89
CA GLU A 756 25.93 -29.04 15.56
C GLU A 756 25.56 -27.55 15.76
N PRO A 757 24.54 -27.03 15.05
CA PRO A 757 24.11 -25.64 15.21
C PRO A 757 23.29 -25.46 16.50
N TRP A 758 23.74 -24.54 17.34
CA TRP A 758 23.03 -24.04 18.51
C TRP A 758 22.38 -22.69 18.20
N ILE A 759 21.15 -22.52 18.68
CA ILE A 759 20.26 -21.42 18.35
C ILE A 759 19.88 -20.67 19.61
N VAL A 760 19.98 -19.35 19.56
CA VAL A 760 19.31 -18.48 20.51
C VAL A 760 17.85 -18.33 20.11
N ASN A 761 16.97 -19.07 20.79
CA ASN A 761 15.53 -18.98 20.64
C ASN A 761 15.00 -17.87 21.56
N THR A 762 14.99 -16.64 21.04
CA THR A 762 14.55 -15.46 21.80
C THR A 762 13.12 -15.63 22.29
N ARG A 763 12.24 -16.13 21.41
CA ARG A 763 10.80 -16.18 21.68
C ARG A 763 10.47 -17.08 22.86
N PHE A 764 11.19 -18.20 23.01
CA PHE A 764 11.03 -19.14 24.12
C PHE A 764 12.06 -18.95 25.24
N SER A 765 12.94 -17.95 25.12
CA SER A 765 13.96 -17.61 26.13
C SER A 765 14.86 -18.80 26.48
N CYS A 766 15.33 -19.53 25.46
CA CYS A 766 16.17 -20.72 25.64
C CYS A 766 17.23 -20.87 24.55
N LEU A 767 18.27 -21.65 24.84
CA LEU A 767 19.16 -22.21 23.84
C LEU A 767 18.58 -23.54 23.33
N ALA A 768 18.62 -23.75 22.02
CA ALA A 768 18.08 -24.93 21.40
C ALA A 768 19.02 -25.49 20.31
N THR A 769 18.85 -26.78 20.03
CA THR A 769 19.45 -27.48 18.88
C THR A 769 18.32 -27.96 17.96
N LEU A 770 18.67 -28.61 16.86
CA LEU A 770 17.71 -29.08 15.85
C LEU A 770 17.78 -30.60 15.74
N ASP A 771 16.61 -31.24 15.68
CA ASP A 771 16.47 -32.60 15.19
C ASP A 771 15.39 -32.62 14.10
N GLY A 772 15.33 -33.66 13.28
CA GLY A 772 14.35 -33.74 12.19
C GLY A 772 12.91 -34.00 12.65
N GLU A 773 12.65 -34.04 13.96
CA GLU A 773 11.35 -34.43 14.54
C GLU A 773 10.62 -33.24 15.18
N HIS A 774 11.36 -32.33 15.81
CA HIS A 774 10.84 -31.19 16.55
C HIS A 774 11.15 -29.87 15.84
N SER A 775 10.32 -28.86 16.07
CA SER A 775 10.62 -27.50 15.61
C SER A 775 11.93 -26.95 16.19
N PHE A 776 12.26 -27.34 17.40
CA PHE A 776 13.55 -27.11 18.07
C PHE A 776 13.64 -27.99 19.31
N VAL A 777 14.85 -28.28 19.76
CA VAL A 777 15.11 -29.09 20.96
C VAL A 777 15.75 -28.20 22.03
N PRO A 778 15.02 -27.75 23.06
CA PRO A 778 15.56 -26.95 24.13
C PRO A 778 16.67 -27.71 24.87
N ARG A 779 17.86 -27.12 24.96
CA ARG A 779 19.01 -27.68 25.68
C ARG A 779 19.29 -26.96 26.99
N TRP A 780 18.99 -25.67 27.03
CA TRP A 780 19.23 -24.84 28.21
C TRP A 780 18.28 -23.65 28.23
N ARG A 781 17.91 -23.18 29.42
CA ARG A 781 17.23 -21.90 29.63
C ARG A 781 17.80 -21.25 30.90
N PRO A 782 17.75 -19.91 31.03
CA PRO A 782 18.17 -19.25 32.26
C PRO A 782 17.41 -19.82 33.47
N PRO A 783 18.05 -20.01 34.64
CA PRO A 783 17.43 -20.68 35.79
C PRO A 783 16.14 -20.02 36.31
N PHE A 784 15.99 -18.70 36.08
CA PHE A 784 14.82 -17.93 36.49
C PHE A 784 13.63 -18.07 35.53
N ILE A 785 13.80 -18.63 34.32
CA ILE A 785 12.71 -18.82 33.37
C ILE A 785 11.91 -20.06 33.76
N THR A 786 10.67 -19.85 34.20
CA THR A 786 9.83 -20.94 34.74
C THR A 786 9.18 -21.79 33.66
N ALA A 787 8.85 -21.22 32.50
CA ALA A 787 8.14 -21.91 31.40
C ALA A 787 8.76 -21.65 30.02
N LEU A 788 8.74 -22.66 29.15
CA LEU A 788 9.02 -22.49 27.72
C LEU A 788 7.78 -21.94 27.01
N ALA A 789 7.54 -20.65 27.16
CA ALA A 789 6.40 -19.95 26.59
C ALA A 789 6.86 -19.01 25.45
N PRO A 790 6.08 -18.85 24.36
CA PRO A 790 6.45 -18.00 23.22
C PRO A 790 6.25 -16.50 23.51
N GLU A 791 6.90 -16.01 24.56
CA GLU A 791 6.61 -14.75 25.24
C GLU A 791 7.79 -13.78 25.31
N ASP A 792 8.99 -14.18 24.87
CA ASP A 792 10.19 -13.32 24.85
C ASP A 792 10.42 -12.63 26.22
N ARG A 793 10.60 -13.44 27.27
CA ARG A 793 10.56 -12.97 28.66
C ARG A 793 11.80 -12.15 29.03
N CYS A 794 12.97 -12.64 28.67
CA CYS A 794 14.26 -12.00 28.99
C CYS A 794 14.98 -11.37 27.78
N HIS A 795 14.50 -11.62 26.56
CA HIS A 795 15.21 -11.33 25.32
C HIS A 795 16.63 -11.87 25.30
N LEU A 796 16.74 -13.20 25.44
CA LEU A 796 17.98 -13.92 25.18
C LEU A 796 18.37 -13.67 23.72
N ASN A 797 19.53 -13.06 23.48
CA ASN A 797 19.85 -12.47 22.19
C ASN A 797 21.25 -12.77 21.65
N GLY A 798 22.14 -13.37 22.45
CA GLY A 798 23.51 -13.67 22.01
C GLY A 798 24.08 -14.92 22.64
N LEU A 799 24.93 -15.63 21.90
CA LEU A 799 25.58 -16.86 22.32
C LEU A 799 27.08 -16.81 22.01
N CYS A 800 27.88 -17.20 23.00
CA CYS A 800 29.32 -17.36 22.90
C CYS A 800 29.72 -18.80 23.21
N VAL A 801 30.50 -19.38 22.31
CA VAL A 801 31.05 -20.73 22.42
C VAL A 801 32.52 -20.65 22.80
N VAL A 802 32.94 -21.46 23.77
CA VAL A 802 34.33 -21.59 24.22
C VAL A 802 34.64 -23.07 24.30
N ASP A 803 35.78 -23.50 23.75
CA ASP A 803 36.20 -24.91 23.73
C ASP A 803 35.12 -25.84 23.16
N ASP A 804 34.45 -25.40 22.10
CA ASP A 804 33.36 -26.12 21.41
C ASP A 804 32.10 -26.37 22.25
N GLU A 805 31.90 -25.60 23.34
CA GLU A 805 30.72 -25.65 24.21
C GLU A 805 30.03 -24.28 24.37
N PRO A 806 28.68 -24.22 24.46
CA PRO A 806 27.96 -23.00 24.84
C PRO A 806 28.40 -22.51 26.22
N ARG A 807 29.04 -21.34 26.28
CA ARG A 807 29.71 -20.88 27.51
C ARG A 807 29.06 -19.65 28.11
N PHE A 808 28.74 -18.66 27.28
CA PHE A 808 28.15 -17.42 27.74
C PHE A 808 26.98 -16.98 26.87
N VAL A 809 26.01 -16.32 27.47
CA VAL A 809 24.89 -15.70 26.76
C VAL A 809 24.66 -14.28 27.23
N THR A 810 24.15 -13.46 26.32
CA THR A 810 23.63 -12.13 26.65
C THR A 810 22.11 -12.13 26.61
N MET A 811 21.50 -11.29 27.43
CA MET A 811 20.07 -11.02 27.42
C MET A 811 19.79 -9.61 27.92
N LEU A 812 18.63 -9.05 27.58
CA LEU A 812 18.30 -7.65 27.89
C LEU A 812 17.76 -7.45 29.31
N GLY A 813 17.34 -8.52 29.99
CA GLY A 813 16.92 -8.44 31.40
C GLY A 813 16.58 -9.78 32.02
N MET A 814 16.67 -9.87 33.36
CA MET A 814 16.30 -11.07 34.11
C MET A 814 14.81 -11.05 34.52
N PHE A 815 13.93 -11.16 33.53
CA PHE A 815 12.47 -11.15 33.72
C PHE A 815 11.85 -12.49 33.32
N ASP A 816 10.78 -12.88 34.02
CA ASP A 816 10.02 -14.11 33.75
C ASP A 816 8.56 -13.80 33.36
N GLU A 817 8.26 -12.53 33.05
CA GLU A 817 7.02 -12.08 32.45
C GLU A 817 7.20 -11.83 30.94
N LYS A 818 6.11 -11.98 30.18
CA LYS A 818 6.08 -11.67 28.75
C LYS A 818 6.62 -10.28 28.48
N ASP A 819 7.65 -10.21 27.63
CA ASP A 819 8.31 -8.97 27.22
C ASP A 819 8.86 -8.10 28.37
N GLY A 820 9.09 -8.66 29.57
CA GLY A 820 9.43 -7.88 30.78
C GLY A 820 10.73 -7.08 30.70
N TRP A 821 11.66 -7.49 29.83
CA TRP A 821 12.92 -6.78 29.57
C TRP A 821 12.74 -5.35 29.04
N ARG A 822 11.58 -4.99 28.49
CA ARG A 822 11.38 -3.69 27.85
C ARG A 822 11.47 -2.49 28.80
N ASP A 823 11.21 -2.69 30.09
CA ASP A 823 11.18 -1.60 31.07
C ASP A 823 12.57 -1.23 31.61
N ARG A 824 13.58 -2.08 31.36
CA ARG A 824 14.96 -1.91 31.89
C ARG A 824 16.02 -2.01 30.80
N LYS A 825 15.78 -1.46 29.62
CA LYS A 825 16.72 -1.56 28.48
C LYS A 825 18.07 -0.87 28.71
N LEU A 826 18.11 0.16 29.56
CA LEU A 826 19.31 0.96 29.80
C LEU A 826 20.34 0.28 30.69
N ASP A 827 19.87 -0.56 31.62
CA ASP A 827 20.69 -1.11 32.71
C ASP A 827 20.27 -2.52 33.15
N GLY A 828 19.30 -3.16 32.48
CA GLY A 828 18.80 -4.48 32.80
C GLY A 828 19.64 -5.61 32.21
N GLY A 829 20.48 -5.32 31.21
CA GLY A 829 21.21 -6.34 30.46
C GLY A 829 22.21 -7.12 31.31
N VAL A 830 22.30 -8.42 31.06
CA VAL A 830 23.20 -9.33 31.77
C VAL A 830 23.97 -10.25 30.84
N LEU A 831 25.14 -10.66 31.29
CA LEU A 831 25.99 -11.70 30.73
C LEU A 831 25.95 -12.85 31.72
N MET A 832 25.53 -14.02 31.26
CA MET A 832 25.36 -15.20 32.10
C MET A 832 26.28 -16.33 31.63
N HIS A 833 26.88 -17.03 32.59
CA HIS A 833 27.61 -18.26 32.37
C HIS A 833 26.62 -19.43 32.23
N VAL A 834 26.64 -20.10 31.07
CA VAL A 834 25.63 -21.12 30.72
C VAL A 834 25.69 -22.34 31.65
N PRO A 835 26.87 -22.95 31.94
CA PRO A 835 26.92 -24.14 32.81
C PRO A 835 26.44 -23.92 34.25
N SER A 836 26.80 -22.79 34.89
CA SER A 836 26.41 -22.52 36.28
C SER A 836 25.09 -21.74 36.41
N GLY A 837 24.67 -21.04 35.36
CA GLY A 837 23.52 -20.12 35.41
C GLY A 837 23.80 -18.83 36.18
N GLU A 838 25.05 -18.56 36.55
CA GLU A 838 25.45 -17.39 37.31
C GLU A 838 25.62 -16.17 36.41
N VAL A 839 25.25 -15.00 36.93
CA VAL A 839 25.47 -13.71 36.27
C VAL A 839 26.94 -13.32 36.42
N VAL A 840 27.65 -13.20 35.30
CA VAL A 840 29.06 -12.80 35.24
C VAL A 840 29.19 -11.28 35.29
N SER A 841 28.31 -10.57 34.56
CA SER A 841 28.27 -9.11 34.56
C SER A 841 26.82 -8.64 34.34
N ALA A 842 26.46 -7.54 34.99
CA ALA A 842 25.12 -6.96 34.95
C ALA A 842 25.18 -5.45 34.76
N GLY A 843 24.02 -4.80 34.55
CA GLY A 843 23.99 -3.35 34.37
C GLY A 843 24.42 -2.92 32.97
N MET A 844 24.23 -3.76 31.96
CA MET A 844 24.62 -3.48 30.58
C MET A 844 23.48 -2.85 29.80
N CYS A 845 23.84 -1.90 28.92
CA CYS A 845 22.89 -1.24 28.04
C CYS A 845 22.73 -2.08 26.77
N MET A 846 21.71 -2.93 26.77
CA MET A 846 21.39 -3.84 25.68
C MET A 846 22.58 -4.66 25.13
N PRO A 847 23.13 -5.61 25.90
CA PRO A 847 24.29 -6.38 25.50
C PRO A 847 23.99 -7.31 24.31
N HIS A 848 24.86 -7.37 23.30
CA HIS A 848 24.71 -8.24 22.11
C HIS A 848 26.01 -8.91 21.70
N SER A 849 25.87 -9.96 20.88
CA SER A 849 26.94 -10.65 20.13
C SER A 849 28.18 -10.96 20.98
N PRO A 850 28.07 -11.74 22.07
CA PRO A 850 29.24 -12.13 22.84
C PRO A 850 30.12 -13.07 21.99
N ARG A 851 31.42 -12.80 21.93
CA ARG A 851 32.40 -13.57 21.15
C ARG A 851 33.64 -13.86 21.99
N TRP A 852 34.16 -15.09 21.87
CA TRP A 852 35.44 -15.46 22.44
C TRP A 852 36.54 -15.25 21.40
N HIS A 853 37.53 -14.43 21.73
CA HIS A 853 38.62 -14.14 20.81
C HIS A 853 39.91 -13.79 21.56
N ALA A 854 41.02 -14.35 21.12
CA ALA A 854 42.34 -14.15 21.74
C ALA A 854 42.35 -14.33 23.27
N GLY A 855 41.63 -15.35 23.77
CA GLY A 855 41.56 -15.70 25.20
C GLY A 855 40.74 -14.74 26.06
N ARG A 856 39.92 -13.88 25.44
CA ARG A 856 39.08 -12.89 26.13
C ARG A 856 37.65 -12.97 25.63
N LEU A 857 36.71 -12.57 26.50
CA LEU A 857 35.31 -12.38 26.14
C LEU A 857 35.06 -10.94 25.70
N TRP A 858 34.50 -10.81 24.50
CA TRP A 858 34.13 -9.56 23.85
C TRP A 858 32.62 -9.49 23.70
N LEU A 859 32.01 -8.33 23.84
CA LEU A 859 30.59 -8.12 23.53
C LEU A 859 30.32 -6.65 23.19
N LEU A 860 29.13 -6.39 22.66
CA LEU A 860 28.66 -5.05 22.34
C LEU A 860 27.73 -4.54 23.46
N GLU A 861 27.98 -3.35 23.99
CA GLU A 861 26.94 -2.57 24.68
C GLU A 861 26.21 -1.71 23.64
N SER A 862 25.24 -2.33 22.97
CA SER A 862 24.61 -1.81 21.76
C SER A 862 23.95 -0.45 21.94
N GLY A 863 23.30 -0.21 23.08
CA GLY A 863 22.66 1.08 23.37
C GLY A 863 23.66 2.21 23.65
N ARG A 864 24.96 1.89 23.81
CA ARG A 864 26.06 2.87 23.93
C ARG A 864 26.95 2.91 22.69
N GLY A 865 26.84 1.93 21.80
CA GLY A 865 27.71 1.81 20.63
C GLY A 865 29.14 1.46 21.03
N GLU A 866 29.33 0.69 22.10
CA GLU A 866 30.64 0.39 22.67
C GLU A 866 31.01 -1.08 22.48
N LEU A 867 32.27 -1.33 22.10
CA LEU A 867 32.89 -2.65 22.18
C LEU A 867 33.58 -2.77 23.54
N VAL A 868 33.23 -3.79 24.31
CA VAL A 868 33.77 -4.03 25.65
C VAL A 868 34.36 -5.42 25.77
N THR A 869 35.30 -5.58 26.71
CA THR A 869 35.74 -6.88 27.21
C THR A 869 35.32 -7.06 28.65
N VAL A 870 35.08 -8.30 29.07
CA VAL A 870 34.68 -8.63 30.45
C VAL A 870 35.80 -9.41 31.12
N ASP A 871 36.24 -8.94 32.28
CA ASP A 871 37.09 -9.71 33.19
C ASP A 871 36.22 -10.75 33.90
N LEU A 872 36.55 -12.03 33.73
CA LEU A 872 35.69 -13.12 34.19
C LEU A 872 35.75 -13.36 35.71
N ASP A 873 36.80 -12.91 36.38
CA ASP A 873 36.98 -13.09 37.82
C ASP A 873 36.23 -12.01 38.61
N THR A 874 36.20 -10.79 38.08
CA THR A 874 35.62 -9.60 38.74
C THR A 874 34.26 -9.20 38.18
N GLY A 875 33.94 -9.61 36.95
CA GLY A 875 32.78 -9.13 36.20
C GLY A 875 32.93 -7.70 35.66
N GLU A 876 34.10 -7.08 35.82
CA GLU A 876 34.37 -5.72 35.38
C GLU A 876 34.40 -5.62 33.85
N ARG A 877 33.80 -4.55 33.32
CA ARG A 877 33.74 -4.25 31.89
C ARG A 877 34.79 -3.21 31.53
N HIS A 878 35.65 -3.53 30.58
CA HIS A 878 36.63 -2.60 30.04
C HIS A 878 36.25 -2.22 28.62
N ARG A 879 35.96 -0.92 28.42
CA ARG A 879 35.70 -0.36 27.09
C ARG A 879 36.97 -0.37 26.25
N VAL A 880 36.85 -0.90 25.04
CA VAL A 880 37.94 -0.94 24.05
C VAL A 880 37.80 0.18 23.04
N GLY A 881 36.60 0.43 22.53
CA GLY A 881 36.33 1.48 21.55
C GLY A 881 34.85 1.77 21.44
N ALA A 882 34.49 2.76 20.61
CA ALA A 882 33.09 3.06 20.30
C ALA A 882 32.89 3.31 18.81
N VAL A 883 31.68 3.04 18.36
CA VAL A 883 31.20 3.19 16.99
C VAL A 883 29.99 4.13 16.98
N PRO A 884 29.78 4.90 15.89
CA PRO A 884 28.79 5.98 15.87
C PRO A 884 27.38 5.46 15.54
N GLY A 885 26.83 4.55 16.36
CA GLY A 885 25.50 4.02 16.14
C GLY A 885 25.16 2.81 17.02
N PHE A 886 23.96 2.29 16.84
CA PHE A 886 23.49 1.12 17.60
C PHE A 886 24.16 -0.13 17.08
N ALA A 887 25.07 -0.67 17.89
CA ALA A 887 25.93 -1.78 17.47
C ALA A 887 25.18 -3.11 17.52
N ARG A 888 25.28 -3.91 16.47
CA ARG A 888 24.66 -5.25 16.39
C ARG A 888 25.44 -6.11 15.40
N GLY A 889 25.65 -7.37 15.75
CA GLY A 889 26.54 -8.25 15.02
C GLY A 889 28.02 -7.92 15.26
N LEU A 890 28.80 -8.95 15.53
CA LEU A 890 30.23 -8.82 15.84
C LEU A 890 31.01 -9.99 15.24
N ALA A 891 31.97 -9.66 14.38
CA ALA A 891 33.00 -10.59 13.92
C ALA A 891 34.40 -10.07 14.30
N LEU A 892 35.25 -10.96 14.79
CA LEU A 892 36.64 -10.66 15.16
C LEU A 892 37.58 -11.44 14.26
N VAL A 893 38.48 -10.74 13.56
CA VAL A 893 39.48 -11.35 12.67
C VAL A 893 40.82 -10.69 12.95
N GLY A 894 41.78 -11.46 13.45
CA GLY A 894 43.07 -10.93 13.88
C GLY A 894 42.89 -9.79 14.92
N PRO A 895 43.50 -8.61 14.74
CA PRO A 895 43.35 -7.47 15.64
C PRO A 895 42.13 -6.58 15.32
N TYR A 896 41.23 -7.00 14.41
CA TYR A 896 40.12 -6.17 13.95
C TYR A 896 38.76 -6.70 14.40
N ALA A 897 37.91 -5.79 14.85
CA ALA A 897 36.50 -6.05 15.16
C ALA A 897 35.62 -5.39 14.09
N PHE A 898 34.85 -6.21 13.36
CA PHE A 898 33.82 -5.78 12.42
C PHE A 898 32.49 -5.72 13.15
N ILE A 899 31.92 -4.52 13.23
CA ILE A 899 30.74 -4.23 14.04
C ILE A 899 29.66 -3.68 13.12
N GLY A 900 28.51 -4.36 13.08
CA GLY A 900 27.34 -3.85 12.36
C GLY A 900 26.69 -2.70 13.12
N LEU A 901 26.18 -1.71 12.40
CA LEU A 901 25.39 -0.60 12.93
C LEU A 901 24.01 -0.62 12.30
N SER A 902 23.00 -0.40 13.13
CA SER A 902 21.60 -0.21 12.72
C SER A 902 21.12 1.19 13.06
N GLN A 903 20.17 1.72 12.29
CA GLN A 903 19.47 2.95 12.67
C GLN A 903 18.43 2.64 13.76
N VAL A 904 18.51 3.33 14.90
CA VAL A 904 17.53 3.20 15.99
C VAL A 904 16.23 3.89 15.58
N ARG A 905 15.13 3.12 15.44
CA ARG A 905 13.84 3.62 14.91
C ARG A 905 12.61 3.21 15.70
N GLU A 906 12.71 2.24 16.59
CA GLU A 906 11.56 1.88 17.43
C GLU A 906 11.44 2.88 18.57
N HIS A 907 10.24 3.42 18.77
CA HIS A 907 9.93 4.31 19.92
C HIS A 907 10.29 3.70 21.27
N VAL A 908 10.37 2.37 21.34
CA VAL A 908 10.78 1.64 22.54
C VAL A 908 12.28 1.80 22.84
N PHE A 909 13.06 2.47 21.98
CA PHE A 909 14.49 2.76 22.16
C PHE A 909 14.78 4.26 22.25
N ASP A 910 13.75 5.11 22.32
CA ASP A 910 13.88 6.57 22.34
C ASP A 910 14.70 7.07 23.55
N ASP A 911 14.78 6.29 24.63
CA ASP A 911 15.52 6.62 25.85
C ASP A 911 17.01 6.20 25.85
N LEU A 912 17.52 5.58 24.77
CA LEU A 912 18.90 5.10 24.71
C LEU A 912 19.93 6.25 24.65
N PRO A 913 21.15 6.08 25.18
CA PRO A 913 22.22 7.08 25.05
C PRO A 913 22.51 7.54 23.61
N LEU A 914 22.19 6.70 22.63
CA LEU A 914 22.41 6.92 21.20
C LEU A 914 21.23 7.58 20.44
N THR A 915 20.12 7.94 21.09
CA THR A 915 18.93 8.53 20.43
C THR A 915 18.77 10.04 20.61
N GLY A 916 19.78 10.73 21.18
CA GLY A 916 19.77 12.18 21.38
C GLY A 916 19.93 13.02 20.10
N GLU A 917 19.56 14.31 20.17
CA GLU A 917 19.77 15.26 19.06
C GLU A 917 21.27 15.37 18.70
N GLY A 918 21.63 14.97 17.47
CA GLY A 918 22.99 15.12 16.94
C GLY A 918 23.78 13.83 16.78
N VAL A 919 23.19 12.67 17.08
CA VAL A 919 23.80 11.36 16.78
C VAL A 919 23.52 10.98 15.32
N ASP A 920 24.59 10.70 14.57
CA ASP A 920 24.49 10.27 13.17
C ASP A 920 23.78 8.92 13.06
N ARG A 921 22.76 8.85 12.19
CA ARG A 921 21.96 7.63 11.96
C ARG A 921 22.66 6.73 10.94
N ASN A 922 23.64 5.99 11.41
CA ASN A 922 24.48 5.14 10.58
C ASN A 922 23.90 3.71 10.44
N CYS A 923 23.96 3.15 9.23
CA CYS A 923 23.72 1.74 8.95
C CYS A 923 24.86 1.20 8.09
N GLY A 924 25.48 0.09 8.48
CA GLY A 924 26.69 -0.43 7.81
C GLY A 924 27.66 -1.10 8.78
N VAL A 925 28.85 -1.46 8.31
CA VAL A 925 29.89 -2.12 9.11
C VAL A 925 31.03 -1.16 9.42
N TRP A 926 31.38 -1.03 10.70
CA TRP A 926 32.53 -0.27 11.20
C TRP A 926 33.61 -1.21 11.70
N VAL A 927 34.87 -0.87 11.42
CA VAL A 927 36.03 -1.69 11.79
C VAL A 927 36.85 -0.97 12.85
N LEU A 928 36.98 -1.58 14.03
CA LEU A 928 37.87 -1.13 15.10
C LEU A 928 39.15 -1.96 15.12
N ASP A 929 40.30 -1.32 15.32
CA ASP A 929 41.52 -2.00 15.76
C ASP A 929 41.47 -2.19 17.28
N VAL A 930 41.32 -3.43 17.74
CA VAL A 930 41.08 -3.73 19.17
C VAL A 930 42.29 -3.45 20.06
N ARG A 931 43.47 -3.21 19.49
CA ARG A 931 44.69 -2.84 20.24
C ARG A 931 44.67 -1.37 20.63
N THR A 932 44.04 -0.53 19.82
CA THR A 932 44.05 0.93 19.96
C THR A 932 42.68 1.53 20.29
N GLY A 933 41.60 0.81 19.95
CA GLY A 933 40.22 1.30 20.05
C GLY A 933 39.80 2.23 18.92
N ALA A 934 40.65 2.46 17.91
CA ALA A 934 40.39 3.39 16.82
C ALA A 934 39.57 2.76 15.68
N ILE A 935 38.68 3.56 15.08
CA ILE A 935 38.01 3.21 13.81
C ILE A 935 39.02 3.33 12.67
N VAL A 936 39.27 2.22 11.97
CA VAL A 936 40.26 2.14 10.87
C VAL A 936 39.62 2.01 9.48
N ALA A 937 38.37 1.55 9.41
CA ALA A 937 37.59 1.48 8.18
C ALA A 937 36.09 1.45 8.47
N TRP A 938 35.28 1.76 7.46
CA TRP A 938 33.83 1.57 7.50
C TRP A 938 33.24 1.39 6.09
N ALA A 939 32.11 0.70 6.02
CA ALA A 939 31.24 0.59 4.86
C ALA A 939 29.81 0.88 5.29
N GLN A 940 29.20 1.91 4.73
CA GLN A 940 27.89 2.45 5.09
C GLN A 940 26.90 2.26 3.95
N PHE A 941 25.71 1.74 4.25
CA PHE A 941 24.62 1.66 3.30
C PHE A 941 23.93 3.03 3.10
N ARG A 942 23.47 3.29 1.87
CA ARG A 942 22.64 4.44 1.47
C ARG A 942 21.36 3.92 0.82
N GLY A 943 20.22 4.50 1.17
CA GLY A 943 18.92 4.06 0.63
C GLY A 943 18.22 3.06 1.56
N GLN A 944 17.78 1.92 1.03
CA GLN A 944 16.79 1.04 1.68
C GLN A 944 17.32 0.16 2.83
N VAL A 945 18.64 -0.08 2.94
CA VAL A 945 19.20 -0.91 4.03
C VAL A 945 19.50 -0.04 5.25
N GLU A 946 18.65 -0.15 6.26
CA GLU A 946 18.65 0.73 7.44
C GLU A 946 18.89 -0.03 8.75
N GLU A 947 19.04 -1.36 8.67
CA GLU A 947 19.26 -2.27 9.80
C GLU A 947 20.22 -3.39 9.40
N ILE A 948 21.11 -3.77 10.33
CA ILE A 948 22.00 -4.93 10.29
C ILE A 948 21.71 -5.78 11.51
N PHE A 949 21.51 -7.08 11.28
CA PHE A 949 21.19 -8.03 12.33
C PHE A 949 22.43 -8.76 12.86
N GLU A 950 23.21 -9.41 11.99
CA GLU A 950 24.42 -10.15 12.33
C GLU A 950 25.56 -9.84 11.34
N VAL A 951 26.81 -9.95 11.81
CA VAL A 951 28.01 -9.82 10.98
C VAL A 951 28.86 -11.07 11.16
N LEU A 952 29.12 -11.79 10.08
CA LEU A 952 29.91 -13.02 10.07
C LEU A 952 31.10 -12.86 9.13
N ALA A 953 32.31 -13.09 9.61
CA ALA A 953 33.50 -13.16 8.76
C ALA A 953 33.68 -14.56 8.17
N LEU A 954 34.24 -14.64 6.97
CA LEU A 954 34.60 -15.87 6.29
C LEU A 954 36.11 -15.94 6.00
N PRO A 955 36.96 -16.19 7.03
CA PRO A 955 38.40 -16.30 6.82
C PRO A 955 38.77 -17.35 5.77
N GLY A 956 39.73 -17.03 4.91
CA GLY A 956 40.17 -17.87 3.80
C GLY A 956 39.21 -17.95 2.61
N ILE A 957 38.12 -17.17 2.62
CA ILE A 957 37.14 -17.09 1.52
C ILE A 957 36.93 -15.61 1.19
N ARG A 958 37.39 -15.17 0.02
CA ARG A 958 37.37 -13.77 -0.41
C ARG A 958 36.16 -13.45 -1.29
N TYR A 959 35.67 -14.42 -2.06
CA TYR A 959 34.60 -14.21 -3.02
C TYR A 959 33.51 -15.30 -2.95
N PRO A 960 32.79 -15.39 -1.81
CA PRO A 960 31.78 -16.42 -1.61
C PRO A 960 30.55 -16.21 -2.50
N GLU A 961 29.98 -17.31 -2.97
CA GLU A 961 28.62 -17.37 -3.50
C GLU A 961 27.71 -18.10 -2.51
N ILE A 962 26.50 -17.57 -2.27
CA ILE A 962 25.50 -18.21 -1.39
C ILE A 962 24.26 -18.44 -2.24
N VAL A 963 23.97 -19.69 -2.54
CA VAL A 963 22.90 -20.08 -3.45
C VAL A 963 21.55 -19.99 -2.73
N GLU A 964 20.58 -19.29 -3.34
CA GLU A 964 19.22 -19.18 -2.81
C GLU A 964 18.48 -20.52 -2.87
N GLN A 965 17.54 -20.74 -1.95
CA GLN A 965 16.68 -21.92 -2.02
C GLN A 965 15.79 -21.86 -3.27
N GLY A 966 15.71 -22.97 -4.01
CA GLY A 966 14.93 -23.05 -5.26
C GLY A 966 15.62 -22.49 -6.50
N ALA A 967 16.90 -22.12 -6.43
CA ALA A 967 17.69 -21.78 -7.60
C ALA A 967 18.04 -23.04 -8.43
N ASP A 968 18.09 -22.92 -9.75
CA ASP A 968 18.42 -24.04 -10.68
C ASP A 968 19.70 -24.79 -10.30
N LEU A 969 20.71 -24.08 -9.77
CA LEU A 969 21.95 -24.71 -9.30
C LEU A 969 21.71 -25.63 -8.08
N ALA A 970 20.84 -25.25 -7.16
CA ALA A 970 20.48 -26.09 -6.02
C ALA A 970 19.74 -27.36 -6.47
N ASP A 971 18.90 -27.26 -7.51
CA ASP A 971 18.15 -28.39 -8.07
C ASP A 971 19.05 -29.35 -8.89
N GLY A 972 20.09 -28.81 -9.52
CA GLY A 972 20.99 -29.56 -10.40
C GLY A 972 22.29 -30.05 -9.76
N ALA A 973 22.59 -29.69 -8.51
CA ALA A 973 23.84 -30.04 -7.82
C ALA A 973 23.66 -31.18 -6.81
N PHE A 974 24.31 -32.31 -7.09
CA PHE A 974 24.24 -33.52 -6.26
C PHE A 974 25.56 -33.78 -5.56
N VAL A 975 25.52 -33.91 -4.23
CA VAL A 975 26.66 -34.36 -3.42
C VAL A 975 26.46 -35.82 -3.09
N LEU A 976 27.42 -36.66 -3.47
CA LEU A 976 27.42 -38.08 -3.20
C LEU A 976 28.55 -38.45 -2.22
N PRO A 977 28.40 -39.51 -1.41
CA PRO A 977 29.49 -40.03 -0.60
C PRO A 977 30.67 -40.51 -1.47
N ASP A 978 31.91 -40.27 -1.02
CA ASP A 978 33.12 -40.59 -1.78
C ASP A 978 33.18 -42.04 -2.32
N HIS A 979 32.64 -43.00 -1.57
CA HIS A 979 32.69 -44.41 -1.94
C HIS A 979 31.81 -44.79 -3.15
N VAL A 980 30.84 -43.95 -3.55
CA VAL A 980 30.01 -44.17 -4.76
C VAL A 980 30.39 -43.26 -5.92
N VAL A 981 31.33 -42.34 -5.72
CA VAL A 981 31.77 -41.39 -6.77
C VAL A 981 32.35 -42.13 -7.98
N GLY A 982 32.99 -43.28 -7.76
CA GLY A 982 33.52 -44.13 -8.84
C GLY A 982 32.46 -44.79 -9.73
N ASP A 983 31.19 -44.80 -9.30
CA ASP A 983 30.06 -45.32 -10.08
C ASP A 983 29.41 -44.22 -10.95
N VAL A 984 29.80 -42.96 -10.78
CA VAL A 984 29.31 -41.83 -11.58
C VAL A 984 30.09 -41.76 -12.89
N PRO A 985 29.41 -41.64 -14.06
CA PRO A 985 30.07 -41.42 -15.34
C PRO A 985 31.05 -40.24 -15.27
N ALA A 986 32.26 -40.43 -15.79
CA ALA A 986 33.34 -39.46 -15.66
C ALA A 986 33.01 -38.09 -16.30
N ASP A 987 32.11 -38.06 -17.27
CA ASP A 987 31.59 -36.84 -17.92
C ASP A 987 30.56 -36.07 -17.07
N LEU A 988 30.03 -36.71 -16.02
CA LEU A 988 29.12 -36.10 -15.03
C LEU A 988 29.84 -35.73 -13.73
N LEU A 989 31.12 -36.10 -13.59
CA LEU A 989 31.97 -35.66 -12.48
C LEU A 989 32.52 -34.27 -12.82
N THR A 990 31.94 -33.25 -12.20
CA THR A 990 32.31 -31.84 -12.38
C THR A 990 32.66 -31.16 -11.08
#